data_AF-D4IKV9-F1
#
_entry.id   AF-D4IKV9-F1
#
_cell.length_a   1.000
_cell.length_b   1.000
_cell.length_c   1.000
_cell.angle_alpha   90.00
_cell.angle_beta   90.00
_cell.angle_gamma   90.00
#
_symmetry.space_group_name_H-M   'P 1'
#
loop_
_entity.id
_entity.type
_entity.pdbx_description
1 polymer ?
#
loop_
_entity_poly.entity_id
_entity_poly.type
_entity_poly.pdbx_seq_one_letter_code
_entity_poly.pdbx_strand_id
1 'polypeptide(L)'
;MKKILSVFCIATLLFASCSDEYEDSKLWQNVNDLKDRIASLEKTVQTMNSDIGSIQSIVDAINARDYIVKIEELADKSGYTITFAKGNTITIKHGKDGIDGKDSHIIGIDIYEGIYYWTITTNGNKTWLLDNDGNKLKVSGVDGKTAYDLAVEKGYKGTLEEWLESLKGSGSEGKSAYELAVEKGYEGTLDEWLESLKGSNGSDGQDGSNGKSAYELAVEKGYSGTIEEWLESLNGTDGKDGSDGENGKDGITPILGVDSEGYWTIDMGNGVQRLKDANGEDVKAIGQDGTDGKDGVDGSSFFNNVRYDDNFVYFTFTDGKTVSIPLSKGVSFTVIGVSAEQSFEYGETRTFDIVQNNIAKISISKPDGWKVSVLGDIMTVIAPPQENTFAEESGEIAITAMGTDSKSFVMFLFSVKVEPYIQFKDSKFEEYILANFDKDGNGSISQSEANEIISINCNNMGIESLDEIKQFLNLKVLYFFKNQVTSLDVKDCKNLTTLGCIDNPITSLDVSQCINLAILQCGSSYGSPKYLKSLKVNKTIKHIDCRWSLITSLDASNCIKLEQIYVPDNKLKTLSLNNCTQLNSIICYTNEIPELNIEGCINITDIDCRYNALTTLDVSGCPNLESLTCDNNPNLTLYFKTGQFIENLTKDVHTQIVYK
;
A
#
# COMPACT_ATOMS: atom_id res chain seq x y z
N MET A 1 95.16 21.60 -32.12
CA MET A 1 94.71 22.46 -31.01
C MET A 1 93.19 22.44 -31.02
N LYS A 2 92.56 21.33 -30.60
CA LYS A 2 92.52 20.83 -29.22
C LYS A 2 92.10 21.98 -28.30
N LYS A 3 90.83 21.96 -27.91
CA LYS A 3 90.46 21.51 -26.56
C LYS A 3 91.14 22.40 -25.52
N ILE A 4 90.60 23.61 -25.32
CA ILE A 4 90.63 24.36 -24.05
C ILE A 4 89.83 25.69 -24.16
N LEU A 5 89.66 26.30 -25.34
CA LEU A 5 88.90 27.57 -25.43
C LEU A 5 87.37 27.45 -25.56
N SER A 6 86.84 26.26 -25.88
CA SER A 6 85.38 26.04 -26.03
C SER A 6 84.66 25.81 -24.70
N VAL A 7 85.41 25.58 -23.60
CA VAL A 7 84.83 25.22 -22.30
C VAL A 7 84.42 26.46 -21.49
N PHE A 8 84.92 27.65 -21.83
CA PHE A 8 84.50 28.89 -21.16
C PHE A 8 83.28 29.58 -21.78
N CYS A 9 82.83 29.15 -22.97
CA CYS A 9 81.63 29.70 -23.62
C CYS A 9 80.36 28.85 -23.41
N ILE A 10 80.43 27.74 -22.69
CA ILE A 10 79.25 26.91 -22.35
C ILE A 10 78.96 26.93 -20.84
N ALA A 11 79.94 27.27 -20.00
CA ALA A 11 79.75 27.42 -18.55
C ALA A 11 78.93 28.65 -18.14
N THR A 12 78.64 29.58 -19.06
CA THR A 12 77.75 30.73 -18.84
C THR A 12 76.39 30.60 -19.51
N LEU A 13 76.13 29.48 -20.21
CA LEU A 13 74.85 29.18 -20.88
C LEU A 13 74.03 28.09 -20.17
N LEU A 14 74.52 27.55 -19.04
CA LEU A 14 73.80 26.56 -18.21
C LEU A 14 73.32 27.12 -16.84
N PHE A 15 73.52 28.42 -16.59
CA PHE A 15 73.02 29.10 -15.38
C PHE A 15 71.85 30.06 -15.68
N ALA A 16 71.15 29.85 -16.80
CA ALA A 16 70.00 30.67 -17.21
C ALA A 16 68.77 29.83 -17.61
N SER A 17 68.55 28.68 -16.96
CA SER A 17 67.20 28.12 -16.79
C SER A 17 66.93 27.90 -15.30
N CYS A 18 67.02 29.00 -14.56
CA CYS A 18 66.49 29.08 -13.21
C CYS A 18 64.96 29.16 -13.25
N SER A 19 64.38 28.45 -12.29
CA SER A 19 63.06 28.66 -11.68
C SER A 19 61.85 28.56 -12.62
N ASP A 20 61.34 27.35 -12.80
CA ASP A 20 59.89 27.18 -12.71
C ASP A 20 59.62 26.68 -11.28
N GLU A 21 59.59 27.61 -10.32
CA GLU A 21 58.91 27.34 -9.05
C GLU A 21 57.45 27.06 -9.41
N TYR A 22 56.99 25.84 -9.15
CA TYR A 22 55.62 25.45 -9.42
C TYR A 22 54.72 26.30 -8.52
N GLU A 23 54.14 27.39 -9.05
CA GLU A 23 53.20 28.24 -8.32
C GLU A 23 51.87 27.50 -8.09
N ASP A 24 51.84 26.66 -7.05
CA ASP A 24 50.66 26.00 -6.52
C ASP A 24 49.91 26.85 -5.49
N SER A 25 50.36 28.08 -5.25
CA SER A 25 49.72 29.11 -4.40
C SER A 25 48.21 29.18 -4.63
N LYS A 26 47.79 29.05 -5.90
CA LYS A 26 46.39 29.10 -6.31
C LYS A 26 45.61 27.82 -6.03
N LEU A 27 46.28 26.67 -6.07
CA LEU A 27 45.70 25.39 -5.65
C LEU A 27 45.52 25.34 -4.13
N TRP A 28 46.52 25.81 -3.36
CA TRP A 28 46.42 25.92 -1.91
C TRP A 28 45.36 26.94 -1.47
N GLN A 29 45.21 28.04 -2.20
CA GLN A 29 44.13 28.98 -1.97
C GLN A 29 42.76 28.33 -2.22
N ASN A 30 42.59 27.57 -3.31
CA ASN A 30 41.35 26.85 -3.58
C ASN A 30 41.04 25.77 -2.53
N VAL A 31 42.07 25.06 -2.04
CA VAL A 31 41.91 24.04 -0.99
C VAL A 31 41.51 24.67 0.36
N ASN A 32 42.12 25.80 0.72
CA ASN A 32 41.74 26.54 1.92
C ASN A 32 40.32 27.13 1.79
N ASP A 33 39.96 27.69 0.64
CA ASP A 33 38.59 28.14 0.35
C ASP A 33 37.58 26.99 0.46
N LEU A 34 37.92 25.79 -0.03
CA LEU A 34 37.07 24.60 0.10
C LEU A 34 36.93 24.16 1.57
N LYS A 35 38.03 24.20 2.34
CA LYS A 35 38.01 23.86 3.77
C LYS A 35 37.16 24.84 4.57
N ASP A 36 37.27 26.13 4.29
CA ASP A 36 36.46 27.17 4.93
C ASP A 36 34.97 27.06 4.53
N ARG A 37 34.69 26.70 3.26
CA ARG A 37 33.32 26.40 2.80
C ARG A 37 32.74 25.16 3.49
N ILE A 38 33.53 24.11 3.70
CA ILE A 38 33.10 22.90 4.42
C ILE A 38 32.79 23.23 5.89
N ALA A 39 33.69 23.95 6.57
CA ALA A 39 33.44 24.38 7.95
C ALA A 39 32.21 25.28 8.07
N SER A 40 31.98 26.15 7.08
CA SER A 40 30.76 26.97 7.02
C SER A 40 29.51 26.12 6.76
N LEU A 41 29.58 25.11 5.90
CA LEU A 41 28.47 24.18 5.62
C LEU A 41 28.13 23.32 6.84
N GLU A 42 29.13 22.79 7.54
CA GLU A 42 28.93 22.03 8.79
C GLU A 42 28.23 22.89 9.85
N LYS A 43 28.65 24.15 10.00
CA LYS A 43 28.00 25.09 10.91
C LYS A 43 26.56 25.40 10.50
N THR A 44 26.30 25.53 9.19
CA THR A 44 24.94 25.72 8.65
C THR A 44 24.07 24.50 8.95
N VAL A 45 24.55 23.28 8.71
CA VAL A 45 23.81 22.04 9.01
C VAL A 45 23.52 21.91 10.51
N GLN A 46 24.49 22.21 11.38
CA GLN A 46 24.26 22.22 12.83
C GLN A 46 23.20 23.24 13.26
N THR A 47 23.19 24.42 12.62
CA THR A 47 22.19 25.45 12.88
C THR A 47 20.81 24.99 12.41
N MET A 48 20.72 24.44 11.19
CA MET A 48 19.47 23.90 10.64
C MET A 48 18.91 22.77 11.50
N ASN A 49 19.74 21.85 11.98
CA ASN A 49 19.28 20.77 12.87
C ASN A 49 18.76 21.31 14.21
N SER A 50 19.38 22.37 14.75
CA SER A 50 18.87 23.04 15.95
C SER A 50 17.53 23.73 15.68
N ASP A 51 17.38 24.39 14.53
CA ASP A 51 16.15 25.08 14.16
C ASP A 51 15.00 24.09 13.86
N ILE A 52 15.30 22.96 13.21
CA ILE A 52 14.35 21.85 12.99
C ILE A 52 13.90 21.28 14.33
N GLY A 53 14.80 21.09 15.29
CA GLY A 53 14.43 20.64 16.64
C GLY A 53 13.52 21.61 17.38
N SER A 54 13.77 22.91 17.24
CA SER A 54 12.88 23.95 17.78
C SER A 54 11.51 23.96 17.10
N ILE A 55 11.44 23.74 15.78
CA ILE A 55 10.17 23.62 15.04
C ILE A 55 9.42 22.35 15.44
N GLN A 56 10.11 21.21 15.55
CA GLN A 56 9.51 19.96 16.00
C GLN A 56 8.90 20.11 17.40
N SER A 57 9.59 20.78 18.31
CA SER A 57 9.05 21.05 19.66
C SER A 57 7.79 21.91 19.65
N ILE A 58 7.63 22.81 18.66
CA ILE A 58 6.40 23.60 18.45
C ILE A 58 5.28 22.70 17.92
N VAL A 59 5.60 21.84 16.95
CA VAL A 59 4.65 20.88 16.37
C VAL A 59 4.15 19.92 17.44
N ASP A 60 5.05 19.38 18.27
CA ASP A 60 4.71 18.50 19.38
C ASP A 60 3.81 19.22 20.41
N ALA A 61 4.09 20.49 20.72
CA ALA A 61 3.25 21.29 21.61
C ALA A 61 1.85 21.54 21.01
N ILE A 62 1.75 21.80 19.70
CA ILE A 62 0.48 21.95 18.97
C ILE A 62 -0.30 20.64 19.00
N ASN A 63 0.35 19.51 18.71
CA ASN A 63 -0.26 18.18 18.71
C ASN A 63 -0.74 17.79 20.11
N ALA A 64 0.01 18.15 21.16
CA ALA A 64 -0.36 17.96 22.54
C ALA A 64 -1.40 18.99 23.07
N ARG A 65 -1.92 19.87 22.20
CA ARG A 65 -2.82 20.99 22.52
C ARG A 65 -2.32 21.86 23.69
N ASP A 66 -1.01 22.03 23.81
CA ASP A 66 -0.39 22.90 24.78
C ASP A 66 -0.36 24.34 24.24
N TYR A 67 -0.61 25.34 25.08
CA TYR A 67 -0.76 26.73 24.65
C TYR A 67 0.32 27.63 25.25
N ILE A 68 0.71 28.65 24.50
CA ILE A 68 1.75 29.59 24.91
C ILE A 68 1.23 30.46 26.05
N VAL A 69 1.97 30.48 27.15
CA VAL A 69 1.66 31.32 28.32
C VAL A 69 2.62 32.51 28.46
N LYS A 70 3.79 32.46 27.82
CA LYS A 70 4.79 33.54 27.88
C LYS A 70 5.71 33.57 26.66
N ILE A 71 6.05 34.77 26.19
CA ILE A 71 7.08 35.01 25.17
C ILE A 71 8.02 36.10 25.69
N GLU A 72 9.33 35.83 25.68
CA GLU A 72 10.38 36.75 26.14
C GLU A 72 11.48 36.90 25.10
N GLU A 73 11.87 38.13 24.77
CA GLU A 73 13.00 38.39 23.86
C GLU A 73 14.34 38.02 24.54
N LEU A 74 15.24 37.38 23.80
CA LEU A 74 16.57 37.05 24.29
C LEU A 74 17.38 38.32 24.56
N ALA A 75 18.25 38.29 25.57
CA ALA A 75 19.01 39.46 26.02
C ALA A 75 19.94 40.05 24.92
N ASP A 76 20.39 39.21 23.97
CA ASP A 76 21.24 39.62 22.85
C ASP A 76 20.43 40.02 21.60
N LYS A 77 19.09 40.03 21.69
CA LYS A 77 18.17 40.28 20.58
C LYS A 77 18.42 39.38 19.39
N SER A 78 18.78 38.12 19.63
CA SER A 78 18.96 37.13 18.57
C SER A 78 17.75 36.20 18.42
N GLY A 79 16.66 36.42 19.15
CA GLY A 79 15.55 35.50 19.22
C GLY A 79 14.55 35.74 20.35
N TYR A 80 13.64 34.80 20.52
CA TYR A 80 12.63 34.75 21.57
C TYR A 80 12.63 33.40 22.26
N THR A 81 12.32 33.40 23.54
CA THR A 81 12.01 32.23 24.35
C THR A 81 10.49 32.16 24.53
N ILE A 82 9.90 31.02 24.20
CA ILE A 82 8.45 30.77 24.30
C ILE A 82 8.23 29.70 25.37
N THR A 83 7.36 29.98 26.33
CA THR A 83 6.98 29.06 27.41
C THR A 83 5.54 28.60 27.20
N PHE A 84 5.32 27.29 27.27
CA PHE A 84 4.01 26.66 27.17
C PHE A 84 3.42 26.34 28.54
N ALA A 85 2.09 26.16 28.61
CA ALA A 85 1.35 26.00 29.86
C ALA A 85 1.76 24.75 30.65
N LYS A 86 2.19 23.68 29.96
CA LYS A 86 2.69 22.45 30.61
C LYS A 86 4.16 22.54 31.05
N GLY A 87 4.78 23.72 30.97
CA GLY A 87 6.10 24.03 31.53
C GLY A 87 7.28 23.89 30.57
N ASN A 88 7.05 23.39 29.35
CA ASN A 88 8.09 23.31 28.33
C ASN A 88 8.48 24.71 27.84
N THR A 89 9.77 24.92 27.59
CA THR A 89 10.28 26.19 27.07
C THR A 89 11.13 25.92 25.84
N ILE A 90 10.91 26.70 24.78
CA ILE A 90 11.66 26.63 23.53
C ILE A 90 12.33 27.97 23.24
N THR A 91 13.44 27.94 22.52
CA THR A 91 14.12 29.14 22.04
C THR A 91 14.10 29.16 20.52
N ILE A 92 13.55 30.23 19.96
CA ILE A 92 13.55 30.50 18.52
C ILE A 92 14.54 31.64 18.27
N LYS A 93 15.60 31.37 17.51
CA LYS A 93 16.54 32.41 17.11
C LYS A 93 16.12 33.00 15.76
N HIS A 94 16.20 34.32 15.62
CA HIS A 94 16.08 34.99 14.34
C HIS A 94 17.48 35.31 13.80
N GLY A 95 17.64 35.22 12.48
CA GLY A 95 18.91 35.53 11.82
C GLY A 95 19.38 36.97 12.08
N LYS A 96 20.68 37.21 11.94
CA LYS A 96 21.27 38.56 11.93
C LYS A 96 20.97 39.20 10.58
N ASP A 97 20.48 40.43 10.56
CA ASP A 97 20.07 41.17 9.34
C ASP A 97 21.00 40.88 8.15
N GLY A 98 20.52 40.08 7.20
CA GLY A 98 21.14 39.96 5.89
C GLY A 98 20.92 41.27 5.12
N ILE A 99 21.83 41.60 4.21
CA ILE A 99 21.68 42.77 3.31
C ILE A 99 20.32 42.67 2.62
N ASP A 100 19.41 43.59 2.99
CA ASP A 100 18.02 43.75 2.56
C ASP A 100 17.43 42.55 1.80
N GLY A 101 16.95 41.57 2.55
CA GLY A 101 16.04 40.53 2.06
C GLY A 101 14.71 41.15 1.64
N LYS A 102 14.67 41.73 0.45
CA LYS A 102 13.50 42.45 -0.07
C LYS A 102 12.28 41.54 -0.32
N ASP A 103 12.48 40.21 -0.37
CA ASP A 103 11.47 39.27 -0.86
C ASP A 103 11.22 38.06 0.07
N SER A 104 11.57 38.13 1.36
CA SER A 104 11.15 37.08 2.30
C SER A 104 9.70 37.32 2.73
N HIS A 105 8.85 36.30 2.62
CA HIS A 105 7.48 36.36 3.13
C HIS A 105 7.53 36.44 4.65
N ILE A 106 6.97 37.50 5.23
CA ILE A 106 6.92 37.67 6.69
C ILE A 106 5.51 37.34 7.16
N ILE A 107 5.35 36.26 7.91
CA ILE A 107 4.11 35.98 8.64
C ILE A 107 4.15 36.79 9.94
N GLY A 108 3.10 37.57 10.19
CA GLY A 108 2.96 38.42 11.37
C GLY A 108 1.53 38.44 11.88
N ILE A 109 1.29 39.23 12.92
CA ILE A 109 -0.02 39.36 13.55
C ILE A 109 -0.51 40.82 13.42
N ASP A 110 -1.82 41.02 13.25
CA ASP A 110 -2.45 42.35 13.34
C ASP A 110 -3.84 42.26 13.99
N ILE A 111 -4.30 43.37 14.59
CA ILE A 111 -5.57 43.43 15.33
C ILE A 111 -6.64 44.03 14.42
N TYR A 112 -7.78 43.33 14.31
CA TYR A 112 -8.96 43.82 13.61
C TYR A 112 -10.20 43.58 14.49
N GLU A 113 -10.96 44.63 14.80
CA GLU A 113 -12.16 44.55 15.66
C GLU A 113 -11.92 43.88 17.03
N GLY A 114 -10.74 44.10 17.62
CA GLY A 114 -10.39 43.57 18.95
C GLY A 114 -9.93 42.11 18.98
N ILE A 115 -9.78 41.48 17.81
CA ILE A 115 -9.32 40.08 17.67
C ILE A 115 -8.02 40.07 16.86
N TYR A 116 -7.08 39.21 17.25
CA TYR A 116 -5.80 39.02 16.55
C TYR A 116 -5.98 38.11 15.33
N TYR A 117 -5.44 38.52 14.18
CA TYR A 117 -5.45 37.77 12.92
C TYR A 117 -4.04 37.62 12.34
N TRP A 118 -3.81 36.51 11.67
CA TRP A 118 -2.57 36.25 10.93
C TRP A 118 -2.51 37.14 9.69
N THR A 119 -1.32 37.66 9.41
CA THR A 119 -1.01 38.50 8.24
C THR A 119 0.21 37.97 7.53
N ILE A 120 0.27 38.16 6.22
CA ILE A 120 1.43 37.85 5.41
C ILE A 120 1.91 39.12 4.71
N THR A 121 3.20 39.40 4.78
CA THR A 121 3.82 40.51 4.06
C THR A 121 4.68 39.94 2.95
N THR A 122 4.28 40.21 1.71
CA THR A 122 5.02 39.82 0.51
C THR A 122 5.45 41.08 -0.22
N ASN A 123 6.75 41.21 -0.51
CA ASN A 123 7.33 42.34 -1.25
C ASN A 123 6.96 43.72 -0.66
N GLY A 124 6.88 43.82 0.67
CA GLY A 124 6.52 45.03 1.39
C GLY A 124 5.02 45.33 1.49
N ASN A 125 4.15 44.50 0.89
CA ASN A 125 2.70 44.64 1.00
C ASN A 125 2.14 43.64 2.03
N LYS A 126 1.61 44.17 3.13
CA LYS A 126 0.97 43.39 4.20
C LYS A 126 -0.50 43.10 3.85
N THR A 127 -0.88 41.83 3.85
CA THR A 127 -2.26 41.35 3.64
C THR A 127 -2.67 40.37 4.74
N TRP A 128 -3.97 40.08 4.85
CA TRP A 128 -4.49 39.08 5.79
C TRP A 128 -4.23 37.67 5.26
N LEU A 129 -3.84 36.75 6.14
CA LEU A 129 -3.87 35.33 5.82
C LEU A 129 -5.34 34.87 5.89
N LEU A 130 -5.82 34.20 4.85
CA LEU A 130 -7.22 33.78 4.74
C LEU A 130 -7.33 32.25 4.86
N ASP A 131 -8.44 31.75 5.41
CA ASP A 131 -8.79 30.33 5.35
C ASP A 131 -9.33 29.91 3.96
N ASN A 132 -9.65 28.63 3.79
CA ASN A 132 -10.15 28.07 2.52
C ASN A 132 -11.50 28.68 2.07
N ASP A 133 -12.24 29.31 2.98
CA ASP A 133 -13.52 29.97 2.70
C ASP A 133 -13.36 31.48 2.47
N GLY A 134 -12.12 32.00 2.51
CA GLY A 134 -11.79 33.41 2.27
C GLY A 134 -11.95 34.32 3.50
N ASN A 135 -12.16 33.77 4.70
CA ASN A 135 -12.25 34.55 5.92
C ASN A 135 -10.87 34.81 6.53
N LYS A 136 -10.70 35.91 7.26
CA LYS A 136 -9.44 36.24 7.94
C LYS A 136 -9.12 35.16 8.99
N LEU A 137 -7.92 34.61 8.93
CA LEU A 137 -7.48 33.54 9.83
C LEU A 137 -7.14 34.12 11.22
N LYS A 138 -7.96 33.80 12.22
CA LYS A 138 -7.75 34.24 13.62
C LYS A 138 -6.51 33.57 14.22
N VAL A 139 -5.81 34.29 15.09
CA VAL A 139 -4.59 33.81 15.77
C VAL A 139 -4.91 32.82 16.90
N SER A 140 -6.14 32.85 17.42
CA SER A 140 -6.62 31.88 18.41
C SER A 140 -7.67 30.95 17.80
N GLY A 141 -7.51 29.64 18.02
CA GLY A 141 -8.55 28.66 17.77
C GLY A 141 -9.78 28.96 18.62
N VAL A 142 -10.97 28.76 18.06
CA VAL A 142 -12.23 28.81 18.81
C VAL A 142 -12.46 27.43 19.41
N ASP A 143 -12.84 27.36 20.70
CA ASP A 143 -13.28 26.09 21.31
C ASP A 143 -14.38 25.45 20.47
N GLY A 144 -14.40 24.12 20.41
CA GLY A 144 -15.43 23.36 19.70
C GLY A 144 -16.83 23.72 20.20
N LYS A 145 -17.83 23.57 19.32
CA LYS A 145 -19.26 23.77 19.64
C LYS A 145 -19.61 23.09 20.96
N THR A 146 -20.29 23.81 21.86
CA THR A 146 -20.71 23.23 23.13
C THR A 146 -21.75 22.13 22.88
N ALA A 147 -21.92 21.22 23.84
CA ALA A 147 -22.93 20.17 23.73
C ALA A 147 -24.37 20.74 23.58
N TYR A 148 -24.61 21.96 24.05
CA TYR A 148 -25.85 22.69 23.80
C TYR A 148 -25.97 23.16 22.35
N ASP A 149 -24.90 23.70 21.77
CA ASP A 149 -24.89 24.11 20.35
C ASP A 149 -25.16 22.92 19.42
N LEU A 150 -24.62 21.75 19.77
CA LEU A 150 -24.87 20.49 19.04
C LEU A 150 -26.33 20.02 19.20
N ALA A 151 -26.92 20.18 20.39
CA ALA A 151 -28.31 19.84 20.64
C ALA A 151 -29.28 20.73 19.84
N VAL A 152 -29.01 22.04 19.79
CA VAL A 152 -29.81 22.99 18.99
C VAL A 152 -29.72 22.67 17.50
N GLU A 153 -28.52 22.35 17.01
CA GLU A 153 -28.29 21.93 15.62
C GLU A 153 -29.02 20.62 15.26
N LYS A 154 -29.14 19.69 16.23
CA LYS A 154 -29.92 18.45 16.08
C LYS A 154 -31.42 18.62 16.36
N GLY A 155 -31.89 19.86 16.47
CA GLY A 155 -33.31 20.20 16.49
C GLY A 155 -33.90 20.53 17.87
N TYR A 156 -33.07 20.66 18.91
CA TYR A 156 -33.51 21.18 20.21
C TYR A 156 -33.88 22.66 20.09
N LYS A 157 -35.04 23.06 20.63
CA LYS A 157 -35.58 24.43 20.50
C LYS A 157 -35.70 25.19 21.82
N GLY A 158 -35.29 24.57 22.93
CA GLY A 158 -35.31 25.20 24.26
C GLY A 158 -34.08 26.06 24.52
N THR A 159 -34.08 26.78 25.64
CA THR A 159 -32.93 27.57 26.10
C THR A 159 -31.84 26.70 26.72
N LEU A 160 -30.66 27.27 26.96
CA LEU A 160 -29.55 26.57 27.64
C LEU A 160 -29.94 26.14 29.04
N GLU A 161 -30.69 26.96 29.79
CA GLU A 161 -31.23 26.56 31.09
C GLU A 161 -32.22 25.39 30.98
N GLU A 162 -33.11 25.39 30.00
CA GLU A 162 -34.07 24.30 29.79
C GLU A 162 -33.36 23.00 29.38
N TRP A 163 -32.27 23.12 28.63
CA TRP A 163 -31.44 21.99 28.22
C TRP A 163 -30.68 21.40 29.41
N LEU A 164 -30.06 22.24 30.23
CA LEU A 164 -29.38 21.82 31.46
C LEU A 164 -30.36 21.19 32.46
N GLU A 165 -31.58 21.70 32.56
CA GLU A 165 -32.61 21.11 33.43
C GLU A 165 -33.09 19.75 32.91
N SER A 166 -33.12 19.56 31.59
CA SER A 166 -33.47 18.27 30.97
C SER A 166 -32.41 17.17 31.19
N LEU A 167 -31.18 17.56 31.54
CA LEU A 167 -30.08 16.64 31.85
C LEU A 167 -30.07 16.17 33.31
N LYS A 168 -30.93 16.73 34.17
CA LYS A 168 -31.07 16.28 35.56
C LYS A 168 -31.92 15.01 35.62
N GLY A 169 -31.26 13.89 35.90
CA GLY A 169 -31.93 12.62 36.20
C GLY A 169 -32.74 12.68 37.49
N SER A 170 -33.92 12.07 37.50
CA SER A 170 -34.84 11.99 38.64
C SER A 170 -34.34 11.02 39.72
N GLY A 171 -33.41 11.47 40.55
CA GLY A 171 -33.05 10.85 41.82
C GLY A 171 -33.25 11.85 42.96
N SER A 172 -33.97 11.45 44.01
CA SER A 172 -34.19 12.28 45.20
C SER A 172 -32.86 12.72 45.82
N GLU A 173 -32.64 14.03 45.93
CA GLU A 173 -31.36 14.61 46.36
C GLU A 173 -30.95 14.13 47.77
N GLY A 174 -29.73 13.58 47.86
CA GLY A 174 -29.00 13.49 49.12
C GLY A 174 -28.32 14.83 49.42
N LYS A 175 -28.25 15.19 50.71
CA LYS A 175 -27.61 16.42 51.19
C LYS A 175 -26.18 16.55 50.66
N SER A 176 -25.82 17.75 50.23
CA SER A 176 -24.44 18.10 49.86
C SER A 176 -23.49 17.98 51.06
N ALA A 177 -22.19 17.81 50.79
CA ALA A 177 -21.15 17.70 51.81
C ALA A 177 -21.10 18.93 52.74
N TYR A 178 -21.43 20.12 52.22
CA TYR A 178 -21.54 21.35 53.01
C TYR A 178 -22.78 21.33 53.91
N GLU A 179 -23.94 20.87 53.43
CA GLU A 179 -25.14 20.72 54.25
C GLU A 179 -24.94 19.71 55.38
N LEU A 180 -24.17 18.64 55.13
CA LEU A 180 -23.77 17.68 56.16
C LEU A 180 -22.81 18.31 57.19
N ALA A 181 -21.89 19.19 56.76
CA ALA A 181 -20.96 19.88 57.64
C ALA A 181 -21.69 20.87 58.57
N VAL A 182 -22.66 21.62 58.05
CA VAL A 182 -23.52 22.52 58.83
C VAL A 182 -24.34 21.72 59.85
N GLU A 183 -24.91 20.58 59.45
CA GLU A 183 -25.65 19.68 60.36
C GLU A 183 -24.75 19.06 61.46
N LYS A 184 -23.45 18.92 61.19
CA LYS A 184 -22.44 18.41 62.13
C LYS A 184 -21.79 19.52 62.97
N GLY A 185 -22.30 20.76 62.90
CA GLY A 185 -21.91 21.86 63.77
C GLY A 185 -20.94 22.88 63.16
N TYR A 186 -20.81 22.93 61.83
CA TYR A 186 -20.05 23.98 61.16
C TYR A 186 -20.86 25.28 61.06
N GLU A 187 -20.33 26.39 61.60
CA GLU A 187 -20.99 27.71 61.66
C GLU A 187 -20.37 28.74 60.68
N GLY A 188 -19.84 28.29 59.53
CA GLY A 188 -19.26 29.16 58.49
C GLY A 188 -20.05 29.12 57.19
N THR A 189 -19.75 30.06 56.28
CA THR A 189 -20.32 30.12 54.92
C THR A 189 -19.69 29.07 53.99
N LEU A 190 -20.31 28.80 52.83
CA LEU A 190 -19.82 27.82 51.87
C LEU A 190 -18.40 28.18 51.37
N ASP A 191 -18.13 29.47 51.16
CA ASP A 191 -16.82 29.94 50.72
C ASP A 191 -15.76 29.79 51.83
N GLU A 192 -16.11 30.03 53.09
CA GLU A 192 -15.23 29.77 54.24
C GLU A 192 -14.99 28.26 54.45
N TRP A 193 -15.98 27.43 54.14
CA TRP A 193 -15.86 25.99 54.18
C TRP A 193 -14.90 25.50 53.09
N LEU A 194 -15.03 26.03 51.87
CA LEU A 194 -14.14 25.70 50.75
C LEU A 194 -12.70 26.19 50.96
N GLU A 195 -12.50 27.35 51.58
CA GLU A 195 -11.16 27.83 51.96
C GLU A 195 -10.54 27.01 53.10
N SER A 196 -11.35 26.47 54.02
CA SER A 196 -10.85 25.57 55.08
C SER A 196 -10.30 24.23 54.56
N LEU A 197 -10.63 23.87 53.32
CA LEU A 197 -10.18 22.64 52.66
C LEU A 197 -8.83 22.80 51.95
N LYS A 198 -8.23 24.00 51.92
CA LYS A 198 -6.91 24.24 51.32
C LYS A 198 -5.79 24.03 52.35
N GLY A 199 -5.12 22.88 52.29
CA GLY A 199 -3.94 22.58 53.11
C GLY A 199 -2.64 23.16 52.54
N SER A 200 -1.75 23.63 53.41
CA SER A 200 -0.32 23.82 53.10
C SER A 200 0.43 22.49 53.28
N ASN A 201 1.44 22.21 52.43
CA ASN A 201 2.14 20.92 52.39
C ASN A 201 2.68 20.45 53.76
N GLY A 202 2.39 19.19 54.11
CA GLY A 202 2.88 18.49 55.30
C GLY A 202 3.31 17.04 54.97
N SER A 203 4.15 16.47 55.84
CA SER A 203 4.80 15.15 55.72
C SER A 203 3.84 13.96 55.81
N ASP A 204 4.21 12.87 55.13
CA ASP A 204 3.42 11.65 54.88
C ASP A 204 2.57 11.13 56.06
N GLY A 205 1.26 11.00 55.82
CA GLY A 205 0.29 10.30 56.66
C GLY A 205 -0.38 9.16 55.88
N GLN A 206 -0.73 8.07 56.57
CA GLN A 206 -1.27 6.83 55.97
C GLN A 206 -2.51 7.05 55.09
N ASP A 207 -2.50 6.44 53.91
CA ASP A 207 -3.57 6.52 52.90
C ASP A 207 -4.90 5.95 53.41
N GLY A 208 -6.00 6.66 53.07
CA GLY A 208 -7.36 6.14 53.17
C GLY A 208 -7.69 5.19 52.01
N SER A 209 -8.67 4.30 52.20
CA SER A 209 -9.07 3.30 51.22
C SER A 209 -9.47 3.93 49.87
N ASN A 210 -8.86 3.45 48.77
CA ASN A 210 -9.10 3.96 47.42
C ASN A 210 -10.58 3.85 46.99
N GLY A 211 -11.08 4.89 46.31
CA GLY A 211 -12.34 4.84 45.58
C GLY A 211 -12.21 4.05 44.26
N LYS A 212 -13.35 3.72 43.64
CA LYS A 212 -13.42 3.00 42.35
C LYS A 212 -12.66 3.76 41.25
N SER A 213 -11.82 3.05 40.52
CA SER A 213 -11.11 3.50 39.31
C SER A 213 -12.07 3.80 38.16
N ALA A 214 -11.60 4.58 37.18
CA ALA A 214 -12.38 4.94 36.00
C ALA A 214 -12.79 3.71 35.15
N TYR A 215 -11.97 2.66 35.13
CA TYR A 215 -12.31 1.36 34.54
C TYR A 215 -13.44 0.66 35.30
N GLU A 216 -13.40 0.65 36.64
CA GLU A 216 -14.47 0.07 37.46
C GLU A 216 -15.82 0.80 37.28
N LEU A 217 -15.79 2.11 37.06
CA LEU A 217 -16.97 2.90 36.68
C LEU A 217 -17.47 2.58 35.26
N ALA A 218 -16.56 2.35 34.30
CA ALA A 218 -16.92 1.97 32.94
C ALA A 218 -17.61 0.60 32.91
N VAL A 219 -17.10 -0.38 33.66
CA VAL A 219 -17.71 -1.72 33.80
C VAL A 219 -19.10 -1.62 34.44
N GLU A 220 -19.25 -0.81 35.49
CA GLU A 220 -20.55 -0.58 36.14
C GLU A 220 -21.58 0.12 35.22
N LYS A 221 -21.11 0.84 34.20
CA LYS A 221 -21.93 1.48 33.15
C LYS A 221 -22.09 0.63 31.89
N GLY A 222 -21.68 -0.64 31.92
CA GLY A 222 -21.96 -1.62 30.87
C GLY A 222 -20.79 -1.93 29.93
N TYR A 223 -19.57 -1.46 30.23
CA TYR A 223 -18.37 -1.90 29.51
C TYR A 223 -18.02 -3.36 29.87
N SER A 224 -17.66 -4.17 28.89
CA SER A 224 -17.39 -5.61 29.06
C SER A 224 -16.00 -6.05 28.61
N GLY A 225 -15.16 -5.11 28.15
CA GLY A 225 -13.77 -5.37 27.77
C GLY A 225 -12.80 -5.36 28.96
N THR A 226 -11.56 -5.75 28.71
CA THR A 226 -10.44 -5.74 29.67
C THR A 226 -9.91 -4.32 29.91
N ILE A 227 -9.10 -4.15 30.96
CA ILE A 227 -8.52 -2.83 31.26
C ILE A 227 -7.52 -2.39 30.18
N GLU A 228 -6.84 -3.34 29.54
CA GLU A 228 -5.98 -3.12 28.38
C GLU A 228 -6.77 -2.62 27.16
N GLU A 229 -7.90 -3.25 26.83
CA GLU A 229 -8.79 -2.81 25.75
C GLU A 229 -9.41 -1.43 26.04
N TRP A 230 -9.70 -1.16 27.32
CA TRP A 230 -10.23 0.13 27.74
C TRP A 230 -9.18 1.25 27.58
N LEU A 231 -7.92 0.96 27.91
CA LEU A 231 -6.81 1.91 27.73
C LEU A 231 -6.50 2.16 26.24
N GLU A 232 -6.57 1.13 25.38
CA GLU A 232 -6.42 1.30 23.93
C GLU A 232 -7.56 2.14 23.32
N SER A 233 -8.79 2.01 23.83
CA SER A 233 -9.94 2.81 23.37
C SER A 233 -9.84 4.31 23.64
N LEU A 234 -8.90 4.73 24.50
CA LEU A 234 -8.65 6.13 24.85
C LEU A 234 -7.62 6.81 23.93
N ASN A 235 -6.97 6.06 23.03
CA ASN A 235 -6.09 6.62 22.00
C ASN A 235 -6.91 7.02 20.76
N GLY A 236 -6.87 8.30 20.40
CA GLY A 236 -7.37 8.77 19.10
C GLY A 236 -6.36 8.45 17.99
N THR A 237 -6.85 8.05 16.82
CA THR A 237 -6.03 7.81 15.62
C THR A 237 -5.61 9.11 14.94
N ASP A 238 -4.36 9.18 14.50
CA ASP A 238 -3.86 10.26 13.64
C ASP A 238 -4.46 10.18 12.22
N GLY A 239 -4.46 11.30 11.50
CA GLY A 239 -4.97 11.38 10.12
C GLY A 239 -3.97 10.79 9.11
N LYS A 240 -4.48 10.20 8.02
CA LYS A 240 -3.66 9.59 6.95
C LYS A 240 -2.59 10.53 6.40
N ASP A 241 -1.35 10.05 6.39
CA ASP A 241 -0.22 10.69 5.71
C ASP A 241 -0.38 10.71 4.18
N GLY A 242 0.27 11.69 3.54
CA GLY A 242 0.37 11.77 2.08
C GLY A 242 1.37 10.76 1.51
N SER A 243 1.20 10.37 0.24
CA SER A 243 2.08 9.40 -0.43
C SER A 243 3.52 9.90 -0.56
N ASP A 244 4.48 9.09 -0.10
CA ASP A 244 5.93 9.30 -0.27
C ASP A 244 6.36 9.27 -1.74
N GLY A 245 7.44 9.99 -2.05
CA GLY A 245 8.11 9.90 -3.36
C GLY A 245 8.96 8.63 -3.48
N GLU A 246 9.25 8.19 -4.72
CA GLU A 246 10.12 7.02 -4.95
C GLU A 246 11.50 7.19 -4.31
N ASN A 247 11.90 6.22 -3.47
CA ASN A 247 13.22 6.16 -2.87
C ASN A 247 14.31 5.97 -3.94
N GLY A 248 15.44 6.67 -3.77
CA GLY A 248 16.65 6.38 -4.55
C GLY A 248 17.22 5.00 -4.19
N LYS A 249 17.89 4.33 -5.13
CA LYS A 249 18.56 3.04 -4.87
C LYS A 249 19.59 3.18 -3.74
N ASP A 250 19.58 2.24 -2.80
CA ASP A 250 20.50 2.19 -1.67
C ASP A 250 21.96 2.27 -2.12
N GLY A 251 22.72 3.16 -1.47
CA GLY A 251 24.17 3.23 -1.62
C GLY A 251 24.83 2.09 -0.86
N ILE A 252 25.66 1.28 -1.53
CA ILE A 252 26.52 0.31 -0.83
C ILE A 252 27.60 1.12 -0.08
N THR A 253 27.66 1.00 1.25
CA THR A 253 28.70 1.63 2.06
C THR A 253 30.02 0.87 1.86
N PRO A 254 31.07 1.47 1.27
CA PRO A 254 32.34 0.77 1.07
C PRO A 254 33.04 0.50 2.41
N ILE A 255 33.50 -0.73 2.61
CA ILE A 255 34.26 -1.12 3.80
C ILE A 255 35.76 -1.06 3.45
N LEU A 256 36.48 -0.13 4.07
CA LEU A 256 37.94 -0.03 3.93
C LEU A 256 38.63 -0.86 5.03
N GLY A 257 39.69 -1.57 4.66
CA GLY A 257 40.47 -2.43 5.55
C GLY A 257 41.96 -2.44 5.22
N VAL A 258 42.72 -3.21 6.00
CA VAL A 258 44.12 -3.55 5.70
C VAL A 258 44.24 -5.05 5.84
N ASP A 259 44.79 -5.72 4.83
CA ASP A 259 44.93 -7.17 4.85
C ASP A 259 46.13 -7.65 5.69
N SER A 260 46.28 -8.97 5.82
CA SER A 260 47.35 -9.59 6.61
C SER A 260 48.76 -9.30 6.10
N GLU A 261 48.90 -8.82 4.86
CA GLU A 261 50.19 -8.45 4.24
C GLU A 261 50.47 -6.95 4.35
N GLY A 262 49.54 -6.19 4.94
CA GLY A 262 49.67 -4.77 5.20
C GLY A 262 49.27 -3.89 4.02
N TYR A 263 48.40 -4.35 3.13
CA TYR A 263 47.88 -3.57 1.99
C TYR A 263 46.47 -3.05 2.26
N TRP A 264 46.18 -1.84 1.81
CA TRP A 264 44.83 -1.27 1.89
C TRP A 264 43.85 -2.07 1.03
N THR A 265 42.67 -2.34 1.56
CA THR A 265 41.59 -3.05 0.88
C THR A 265 40.28 -2.27 0.90
N ILE A 266 39.42 -2.51 -0.08
CA ILE A 266 38.06 -2.01 -0.17
C ILE A 266 37.10 -3.16 -0.51
N ASP A 267 35.96 -3.24 0.17
CA ASP A 267 34.84 -4.11 -0.20
C ASP A 267 33.62 -3.24 -0.53
N MET A 268 33.11 -3.37 -1.75
CA MET A 268 31.92 -2.68 -2.22
C MET A 268 30.74 -3.63 -2.43
N GLY A 269 30.66 -4.71 -1.65
CA GLY A 269 29.58 -5.70 -1.69
C GLY A 269 29.82 -6.87 -2.66
N ASN A 270 31.03 -6.98 -3.22
CA ASN A 270 31.45 -8.03 -4.15
C ASN A 270 32.74 -8.74 -3.72
N GLY A 271 33.12 -8.59 -2.46
CA GLY A 271 34.29 -9.19 -1.85
C GLY A 271 35.46 -8.22 -1.76
N VAL A 272 36.34 -8.48 -0.79
CA VAL A 272 37.49 -7.63 -0.45
C VAL A 272 38.50 -7.59 -1.60
N GLN A 273 38.83 -6.39 -2.07
CA GLN A 273 39.86 -6.15 -3.08
C GLN A 273 40.94 -5.21 -2.55
N ARG A 274 42.20 -5.38 -2.96
CA ARG A 274 43.26 -4.41 -2.64
C ARG A 274 43.08 -3.12 -3.44
N LEU A 275 43.28 -1.98 -2.79
CA LEU A 275 43.33 -0.69 -3.47
C LEU A 275 44.58 -0.64 -4.34
N LYS A 276 44.41 -0.14 -5.57
CA LYS A 276 45.48 -0.01 -6.56
C LYS A 276 45.84 1.46 -6.79
N ASP A 277 47.12 1.75 -6.97
CA ASP A 277 47.62 3.07 -7.32
C ASP A 277 47.36 3.41 -8.80
N ALA A 278 47.81 4.60 -9.23
CA ALA A 278 47.65 5.07 -10.61
C ALA A 278 48.36 4.19 -11.66
N ASN A 279 49.29 3.32 -11.24
CA ASN A 279 50.01 2.39 -12.10
C ASN A 279 49.42 0.96 -12.05
N GLY A 280 48.41 0.70 -11.20
CA GLY A 280 47.77 -0.59 -11.04
C GLY A 280 48.40 -1.50 -9.98
N GLU A 281 49.36 -0.99 -9.22
CA GLU A 281 50.07 -1.72 -8.16
C GLU A 281 49.32 -1.62 -6.82
N ASP A 282 49.41 -2.65 -5.98
CA ASP A 282 48.69 -2.69 -4.70
C ASP A 282 49.27 -1.68 -3.70
N VAL A 283 48.39 -0.91 -3.04
CA VAL A 283 48.78 0.18 -2.13
C VAL A 283 49.07 -0.36 -0.73
N LYS A 284 50.31 -0.26 -0.28
CA LYS A 284 50.73 -0.69 1.07
C LYS A 284 50.29 0.33 2.14
N ALA A 285 49.73 -0.16 3.23
CA ALA A 285 49.23 0.68 4.33
C ALA A 285 50.34 1.23 5.25
N ILE A 286 51.51 0.58 5.25
CA ILE A 286 52.71 1.02 5.98
C ILE A 286 53.94 0.99 5.06
N GLY A 287 54.70 2.09 5.04
CA GLY A 287 56.01 2.16 4.38
C GLY A 287 57.13 1.70 5.31
N GLN A 288 58.21 1.12 4.78
CA GLN A 288 59.47 1.00 5.52
C GLN A 288 60.37 2.19 5.15
N ASP A 289 60.99 2.82 6.14
CA ASP A 289 61.95 3.90 5.91
C ASP A 289 63.15 3.39 5.09
N GLY A 290 63.47 4.08 4.00
CA GLY A 290 64.76 3.98 3.33
C GLY A 290 65.89 4.50 4.23
N THR A 291 67.09 3.95 4.08
CA THR A 291 68.21 4.06 5.03
C THR A 291 68.85 5.44 5.25
N ASP A 292 68.37 6.53 4.64
CA ASP A 292 68.97 7.87 4.76
C ASP A 292 67.97 9.04 4.92
N GLY A 293 66.67 8.77 4.96
CA GLY A 293 65.64 9.70 5.43
C GLY A 293 65.61 11.08 4.75
N LYS A 294 66.03 11.21 3.48
CA LYS A 294 66.10 12.51 2.79
C LYS A 294 65.63 12.58 1.33
N ASP A 295 65.32 11.48 0.67
CA ASP A 295 64.84 11.48 -0.72
C ASP A 295 63.74 10.43 -0.91
N GLY A 296 62.49 10.88 -0.80
CA GLY A 296 61.34 10.04 -1.04
C GLY A 296 61.34 9.45 -2.45
N VAL A 297 61.49 8.14 -2.55
CA VAL A 297 60.91 7.31 -3.63
C VAL A 297 60.47 5.97 -3.04
N ASP A 298 59.18 5.71 -3.22
CA ASP A 298 58.35 4.53 -2.94
C ASP A 298 58.11 4.07 -1.49
N GLY A 299 56.94 4.48 -0.99
CA GLY A 299 56.37 4.08 0.30
C GLY A 299 55.95 5.25 1.20
N SER A 300 55.60 6.42 0.66
CA SER A 300 55.11 7.54 1.47
C SER A 300 53.71 7.25 2.02
N SER A 301 53.65 6.51 3.14
CA SER A 301 52.41 6.43 3.91
C SER A 301 52.10 7.83 4.45
N PHE A 302 50.84 8.26 4.29
CA PHE A 302 50.33 9.49 4.90
C PHE A 302 50.45 9.46 6.45
N PHE A 303 50.66 8.26 7.00
CA PHE A 303 50.74 7.98 8.41
C PHE A 303 52.15 7.49 8.79
N ASN A 304 52.75 8.16 9.77
CA ASN A 304 53.97 7.73 10.47
C ASN A 304 53.80 6.38 11.17
N ASN A 305 52.59 6.10 11.68
CA ASN A 305 52.28 4.85 12.35
C ASN A 305 50.78 4.56 12.23
N VAL A 306 50.43 3.30 12.00
CA VAL A 306 49.05 2.80 12.14
C VAL A 306 49.08 1.66 13.14
N ARG A 307 48.46 1.86 14.29
CA ARG A 307 48.33 0.83 15.33
C ARG A 307 46.86 0.62 15.65
N TYR A 308 46.50 -0.57 16.07
CA TYR A 308 45.13 -0.88 16.49
C TYR A 308 45.13 -1.51 17.87
N ASP A 309 44.02 -1.34 18.57
CA ASP A 309 43.64 -2.15 19.73
C ASP A 309 42.23 -2.71 19.51
N ASP A 310 41.66 -3.37 20.52
CA ASP A 310 40.35 -4.02 20.42
C ASP A 310 39.18 -3.06 20.13
N ASN A 311 39.40 -1.75 20.19
CA ASN A 311 38.33 -0.75 20.10
C ASN A 311 38.59 0.34 19.03
N PHE A 312 39.85 0.61 18.66
CA PHE A 312 40.19 1.68 17.73
C PHE A 312 41.37 1.34 16.81
N VAL A 313 41.33 1.88 15.59
CA VAL A 313 42.53 2.10 14.76
C VAL A 313 43.03 3.51 15.01
N TYR A 314 44.30 3.63 15.36
CA TYR A 314 45.00 4.89 15.56
C TYR A 314 45.91 5.16 14.37
N PHE A 315 45.66 6.27 13.70
CA PHE A 315 46.44 6.78 12.60
C PHE A 315 47.29 7.94 13.10
N THR A 316 48.60 7.74 13.24
CA THR A 316 49.56 8.80 13.55
C THR A 316 50.11 9.37 12.25
N PHE A 317 49.88 10.64 11.96
CA PHE A 317 50.43 11.35 10.81
C PHE A 317 51.94 11.58 10.96
N THR A 318 52.60 11.90 9.85
CA THR A 318 54.03 12.26 9.79
C THR A 318 54.40 13.48 10.64
N ASP A 319 53.44 14.34 10.97
CA ASP A 319 53.62 15.46 11.92
C ASP A 319 53.48 15.06 13.40
N GLY A 320 53.21 13.78 13.69
CA GLY A 320 53.06 13.22 15.02
C GLY A 320 51.65 13.29 15.62
N LYS A 321 50.69 13.95 14.95
CA LYS A 321 49.28 13.96 15.41
C LYS A 321 48.63 12.59 15.20
N THR A 322 47.75 12.19 16.10
CA THR A 322 47.05 10.90 16.00
C THR A 322 45.54 11.09 15.92
N VAL A 323 44.90 10.48 14.93
CA VAL A 323 43.44 10.35 14.79
C VAL A 323 43.05 8.90 15.06
N SER A 324 42.05 8.70 15.93
CA SER A 324 41.51 7.36 16.22
C SER A 324 40.17 7.17 15.54
N ILE A 325 40.03 6.09 14.77
CA ILE A 325 38.76 5.63 14.21
C ILE A 325 38.31 4.42 15.03
N PRO A 326 37.09 4.41 15.61
CA PRO A 326 36.58 3.24 16.31
C PRO A 326 36.47 2.05 15.34
N LEU A 327 36.95 0.88 15.76
CA LEU A 327 36.72 -0.36 15.03
C LEU A 327 35.27 -0.79 15.29
N SER A 328 34.47 -0.88 14.22
CA SER A 328 33.17 -1.55 14.26
C SER A 328 33.41 -3.01 14.69
N LYS A 329 32.82 -3.43 15.81
CA LYS A 329 32.96 -4.80 16.33
C LYS A 329 32.11 -5.80 15.56
N GLY A 330 32.12 -5.75 14.22
CA GLY A 330 31.45 -6.73 13.36
C GLY A 330 29.99 -6.96 13.73
N VAL A 331 29.24 -5.89 14.04
CA VAL A 331 27.80 -6.00 14.31
C VAL A 331 27.08 -6.39 13.03
N SER A 332 26.32 -7.47 13.07
CA SER A 332 25.51 -7.90 11.93
C SER A 332 24.15 -8.39 12.42
N PHE A 333 23.12 -8.12 11.65
CA PHE A 333 21.77 -8.66 11.83
C PHE A 333 21.24 -9.02 10.43
N THR A 334 20.80 -10.25 10.25
CA THR A 334 20.25 -10.73 8.97
C THR A 334 19.08 -11.63 9.24
N VAL A 335 17.96 -11.39 8.55
CA VAL A 335 16.80 -12.27 8.55
C VAL A 335 16.90 -13.20 7.36
N ILE A 336 16.87 -14.50 7.60
CA ILE A 336 17.02 -15.52 6.55
C ILE A 336 15.66 -15.72 5.86
N GLY A 337 15.70 -15.83 4.53
CA GLY A 337 14.53 -16.24 3.73
C GLY A 337 13.47 -15.16 3.53
N VAL A 338 13.77 -13.90 3.86
CA VAL A 338 12.85 -12.77 3.66
C VAL A 338 13.15 -12.06 2.33
N SER A 339 12.11 -11.82 1.53
CA SER A 339 12.13 -10.91 0.37
C SER A 339 11.79 -9.48 0.79
N ALA A 340 12.08 -8.52 -0.10
CA ALA A 340 11.83 -7.09 0.15
C ALA A 340 10.39 -6.77 0.56
N GLU A 341 9.41 -7.51 0.05
CA GLU A 341 8.01 -7.47 0.49
C GLU A 341 7.58 -8.87 0.94
N GLN A 342 6.83 -8.94 2.04
CA GLN A 342 6.17 -10.14 2.56
C GLN A 342 4.67 -9.93 2.59
N SER A 343 3.93 -10.91 2.08
CA SER A 343 2.46 -10.93 2.16
C SER A 343 2.02 -11.89 3.27
N PHE A 344 1.04 -11.46 4.05
CA PHE A 344 0.47 -12.21 5.17
C PHE A 344 -1.05 -12.32 5.03
N GLU A 345 -1.63 -13.38 5.56
CA GLU A 345 -3.07 -13.44 5.84
C GLU A 345 -3.37 -12.66 7.15
N TYR A 346 -4.60 -12.18 7.35
CA TYR A 346 -4.93 -11.46 8.58
C TYR A 346 -4.74 -12.38 9.80
N GLY A 347 -4.09 -11.88 10.84
CA GLY A 347 -3.75 -12.65 12.03
C GLY A 347 -2.65 -13.70 11.85
N GLU A 348 -2.10 -13.89 10.64
CA GLU A 348 -1.06 -14.88 10.38
C GLU A 348 0.18 -14.61 11.26
N THR A 349 0.67 -15.67 11.92
CA THR A 349 1.95 -15.65 12.61
C THR A 349 2.99 -16.39 11.77
N ARG A 350 4.03 -15.67 11.35
CA ARG A 350 5.18 -16.23 10.62
C ARG A 350 6.47 -16.01 11.40
N THR A 351 7.34 -17.02 11.39
CA THR A 351 8.66 -16.96 12.03
C THR A 351 9.77 -16.98 11.00
N PHE A 352 10.83 -16.21 11.25
CA PHE A 352 12.03 -16.14 10.43
C PHE A 352 13.25 -16.43 11.29
N ASP A 353 14.18 -17.24 10.77
CA ASP A 353 15.48 -17.43 11.39
C ASP A 353 16.31 -16.16 11.22
N ILE A 354 17.02 -15.76 12.28
CA ILE A 354 17.94 -14.62 12.23
C ILE A 354 19.37 -15.04 12.52
N VAL A 355 20.31 -14.35 11.89
CA VAL A 355 21.74 -14.42 12.20
C VAL A 355 22.16 -13.09 12.77
N GLN A 356 22.63 -13.10 14.01
CA GLN A 356 23.06 -11.91 14.72
C GLN A 356 24.45 -12.09 15.31
N ASN A 357 25.26 -11.03 15.27
CA ASN A 357 26.59 -11.00 15.87
C ASN A 357 26.81 -9.70 16.64
N ASN A 358 27.35 -9.83 17.86
CA ASN A 358 27.74 -8.71 18.73
C ASN A 358 26.65 -7.67 19.02
N ILE A 359 25.36 -8.06 19.01
CA ILE A 359 24.21 -7.19 19.30
C ILE A 359 23.94 -7.16 20.81
N ALA A 360 23.77 -5.97 21.38
CA ALA A 360 23.33 -5.78 22.76
C ALA A 360 21.86 -5.37 22.87
N LYS A 361 21.34 -4.62 21.90
CA LYS A 361 19.97 -4.12 21.93
C LYS A 361 19.36 -4.09 20.54
N ILE A 362 18.08 -4.45 20.45
CA ILE A 362 17.28 -4.33 19.23
C ILE A 362 16.13 -3.36 19.48
N SER A 363 15.88 -2.49 18.52
CA SER A 363 14.69 -1.66 18.42
C SER A 363 13.93 -2.04 17.17
N ILE A 364 12.61 -2.10 17.27
CA ILE A 364 11.73 -2.53 16.18
C ILE A 364 10.74 -1.41 15.89
N SER A 365 10.72 -0.94 14.66
CA SER A 365 9.63 -0.14 14.08
C SER A 365 8.79 -1.06 13.21
N LYS A 366 7.47 -0.85 13.20
CA LYS A 366 6.51 -1.66 12.47
C LYS A 366 5.22 -0.86 12.25
N PRO A 367 4.39 -1.27 11.27
CA PRO A 367 3.09 -0.64 11.04
C PRO A 367 2.14 -0.85 12.24
N ASP A 368 1.12 0.01 12.34
CA ASP A 368 0.15 -0.08 13.42
C ASP A 368 -0.68 -1.38 13.33
N GLY A 369 -0.96 -2.00 14.47
CA GLY A 369 -1.66 -3.29 14.57
C GLY A 369 -0.81 -4.54 14.30
N TRP A 370 0.32 -4.43 13.61
CA TRP A 370 1.26 -5.55 13.45
C TRP A 370 1.97 -5.86 14.77
N LYS A 371 2.40 -7.10 15.01
CA LYS A 371 3.25 -7.46 16.15
C LYS A 371 4.54 -8.10 15.67
N VAL A 372 5.66 -7.62 16.19
CA VAL A 372 6.98 -8.09 15.79
C VAL A 372 7.82 -8.27 17.04
N SER A 373 8.48 -9.42 17.15
CA SER A 373 9.36 -9.72 18.28
C SER A 373 10.58 -10.50 17.81
N VAL A 374 11.68 -10.33 18.53
CA VAL A 374 12.92 -11.10 18.32
C VAL A 374 13.26 -11.77 19.65
N LEU A 375 13.35 -13.10 19.65
CA LEU A 375 13.70 -13.90 20.82
C LEU A 375 14.77 -14.91 20.44
N GLY A 376 15.99 -14.73 20.98
CA GLY A 376 17.14 -15.51 20.55
C GLY A 376 17.36 -15.30 19.06
N ASP A 377 17.51 -16.41 18.31
CA ASP A 377 17.77 -16.38 16.87
C ASP A 377 16.49 -16.53 16.02
N ILE A 378 15.33 -16.18 16.58
CA ILE A 378 14.05 -16.23 15.88
C ILE A 378 13.37 -14.86 15.93
N MET A 379 12.93 -14.40 14.77
CA MET A 379 12.03 -13.26 14.61
C MET A 379 10.61 -13.78 14.34
N THR A 380 9.63 -13.25 15.07
CA THR A 380 8.21 -13.57 14.86
C THR A 380 7.48 -12.32 14.41
N VAL A 381 6.76 -12.42 13.30
CA VAL A 381 5.88 -11.38 12.76
C VAL A 381 4.44 -11.90 12.79
N ILE A 382 3.53 -11.09 13.32
CA ILE A 382 2.10 -11.38 13.40
C ILE A 382 1.37 -10.25 12.68
N ALA A 383 0.63 -10.59 11.63
CA ALA A 383 -0.24 -9.66 10.93
C ALA A 383 -1.43 -9.26 11.83
N PRO A 384 -1.97 -8.05 11.68
CA PRO A 384 -3.15 -7.63 12.43
C PRO A 384 -4.35 -8.54 12.10
N PRO A 385 -5.23 -8.83 13.08
CA PRO A 385 -6.49 -9.54 12.79
C PRO A 385 -7.47 -8.62 12.05
N GLN A 386 -8.40 -9.20 11.31
CA GLN A 386 -9.32 -8.45 10.44
C GLN A 386 -10.25 -7.53 11.24
N GLU A 387 -10.68 -7.93 12.44
CA GLU A 387 -11.51 -7.10 13.29
C GLU A 387 -10.82 -5.80 13.75
N ASN A 388 -9.50 -5.70 13.63
CA ASN A 388 -8.76 -4.49 13.97
C ASN A 388 -8.81 -3.46 12.83
N THR A 389 -9.91 -2.70 12.79
CA THR A 389 -10.14 -1.64 11.79
C THR A 389 -9.18 -0.45 11.88
N PHE A 390 -8.33 -0.39 12.92
CA PHE A 390 -7.34 0.66 13.10
C PHE A 390 -5.93 0.25 12.66
N ALA A 391 -5.72 -1.02 12.33
CA ALA A 391 -4.44 -1.51 11.87
C ALA A 391 -4.12 -1.03 10.45
N GLU A 392 -2.83 -0.84 10.18
CA GLU A 392 -2.34 -0.60 8.83
C GLU A 392 -2.29 -1.92 8.05
N GLU A 393 -2.88 -1.94 6.86
CA GLU A 393 -2.88 -3.12 5.98
C GLU A 393 -1.52 -3.36 5.31
N SER A 394 -0.61 -2.39 5.37
CA SER A 394 0.75 -2.52 4.86
C SER A 394 1.68 -1.49 5.48
N GLY A 395 2.98 -1.78 5.49
CA GLY A 395 4.01 -0.81 5.82
C GLY A 395 5.39 -1.46 5.96
N GLU A 396 6.33 -0.79 6.60
CA GLU A 396 7.70 -1.29 6.76
C GLU A 396 7.98 -1.80 8.18
N ILE A 397 8.59 -2.98 8.27
CA ILE A 397 9.22 -3.43 9.51
C ILE A 397 10.70 -3.05 9.43
N ALA A 398 11.15 -2.21 10.36
CA ALA A 398 12.55 -1.81 10.47
C ALA A 398 13.15 -2.29 11.81
N ILE A 399 14.24 -3.05 11.71
CA ILE A 399 15.01 -3.57 12.84
C ILE A 399 16.30 -2.78 12.95
N THR A 400 16.44 -2.02 14.04
CA THR A 400 17.67 -1.32 14.39
C THR A 400 18.39 -2.08 15.50
N ALA A 401 19.51 -2.71 15.18
CA ALA A 401 20.32 -3.47 16.12
C ALA A 401 21.57 -2.68 16.52
N MET A 402 21.73 -2.43 17.83
CA MET A 402 22.88 -1.78 18.42
C MET A 402 23.88 -2.81 18.95
N GLY A 403 25.15 -2.59 18.64
CA GLY A 403 26.27 -3.39 19.10
C GLY A 403 26.52 -3.31 20.60
N THR A 404 27.22 -4.31 21.12
CA THR A 404 27.71 -4.37 22.51
C THR A 404 28.69 -3.26 22.89
N ASP A 405 29.24 -2.55 21.91
CA ASP A 405 30.08 -1.36 22.10
C ASP A 405 29.27 -0.06 22.29
N SER A 406 27.93 -0.13 22.19
CA SER A 406 26.99 1.00 22.28
C SER A 406 27.22 2.11 21.24
N LYS A 407 27.97 1.83 20.17
CA LYS A 407 28.33 2.82 19.14
C LYS A 407 28.06 2.32 17.72
N SER A 408 28.25 1.03 17.50
CA SER A 408 27.95 0.37 16.23
C SER A 408 26.45 0.07 16.16
N PHE A 409 25.82 0.30 15.02
CA PHE A 409 24.46 -0.15 14.77
C PHE A 409 24.28 -0.61 13.32
N VAL A 410 23.32 -1.49 13.10
CA VAL A 410 22.89 -1.96 11.78
C VAL A 410 21.38 -1.84 11.68
N MET A 411 20.88 -1.55 10.48
CA MET A 411 19.45 -1.51 10.18
C MET A 411 19.11 -2.58 9.16
N PHE A 412 18.00 -3.28 9.37
CA PHE A 412 17.43 -4.23 8.44
C PHE A 412 15.96 -3.90 8.23
N LEU A 413 15.50 -3.85 6.99
CA LEU A 413 14.12 -3.45 6.66
C LEU A 413 13.52 -4.37 5.61
N PHE A 414 12.21 -4.57 5.69
CA PHE A 414 11.39 -5.20 4.66
C PHE A 414 9.93 -4.74 4.83
N SER A 415 9.20 -4.69 3.71
CA SER A 415 7.80 -4.34 3.70
C SER A 415 6.92 -5.53 4.03
N VAL A 416 5.81 -5.27 4.70
CA VAL A 416 4.75 -6.23 4.98
C VAL A 416 3.42 -5.71 4.47
N LYS A 417 2.55 -6.61 4.03
CA LYS A 417 1.15 -6.30 3.72
C LYS A 417 0.24 -7.46 4.07
N VAL A 418 -1.01 -7.16 4.40
CA VAL A 418 -2.06 -8.15 4.56
C VAL A 418 -2.78 -8.33 3.23
N GLU A 419 -2.99 -9.57 2.81
CA GLU A 419 -3.76 -9.86 1.60
C GLU A 419 -5.26 -9.61 1.85
N PRO A 420 -5.94 -8.80 1.00
CA PRO A 420 -7.34 -8.51 1.19
C PRO A 420 -8.20 -9.76 0.95
N TYR A 421 -9.15 -10.01 1.84
CA TYR A 421 -10.17 -11.03 1.64
C TYR A 421 -11.17 -10.64 0.55
N ILE A 422 -11.71 -11.64 -0.16
CA ILE A 422 -12.76 -11.41 -1.15
C ILE A 422 -14.01 -10.86 -0.44
N GLN A 423 -14.40 -9.65 -0.82
CA GLN A 423 -15.63 -9.01 -0.35
C GLN A 423 -16.80 -9.38 -1.26
N PHE A 424 -17.80 -10.07 -0.71
CA PHE A 424 -18.96 -10.54 -1.45
C PHE A 424 -20.12 -9.55 -1.38
N LYS A 425 -20.72 -9.23 -2.53
CA LYS A 425 -21.94 -8.39 -2.57
C LYS A 425 -23.20 -9.14 -2.18
N ASP A 426 -23.26 -10.44 -2.45
CA ASP A 426 -24.41 -11.28 -2.18
C ASP A 426 -24.12 -12.22 -1.02
N SER A 427 -24.87 -12.08 0.08
CA SER A 427 -24.64 -12.85 1.29
C SER A 427 -24.93 -14.35 1.13
N LYS A 428 -25.79 -14.76 0.19
CA LYS A 428 -26.06 -16.17 -0.08
C LYS A 428 -24.92 -16.78 -0.89
N PHE A 429 -24.31 -16.00 -1.77
CA PHE A 429 -23.09 -16.42 -2.47
C PHE A 429 -21.91 -16.51 -1.50
N GLU A 430 -21.76 -15.53 -0.62
CA GLU A 430 -20.78 -15.56 0.48
C GLU A 430 -20.94 -16.80 1.35
N GLU A 431 -22.15 -17.05 1.87
CA GLU A 431 -22.45 -18.22 2.69
C GLU A 431 -22.10 -19.52 1.98
N TYR A 432 -22.42 -19.62 0.68
CA TYR A 432 -22.03 -20.77 -0.13
C TYR A 432 -20.51 -20.93 -0.22
N ILE A 433 -19.79 -19.84 -0.52
CA ILE A 433 -18.35 -19.93 -0.71
C ILE A 433 -17.67 -20.28 0.61
N LEU A 434 -18.01 -19.60 1.70
CA LEU A 434 -17.48 -19.89 3.04
C LEU A 434 -17.73 -21.35 3.43
N ALA A 435 -18.96 -21.84 3.30
CA ALA A 435 -19.30 -23.20 3.69
C ALA A 435 -18.55 -24.31 2.91
N ASN A 436 -17.99 -23.99 1.73
CA ASN A 436 -17.38 -24.98 0.85
C ASN A 436 -15.88 -24.77 0.61
N PHE A 437 -15.36 -23.56 0.81
CA PHE A 437 -14.00 -23.19 0.39
C PHE A 437 -13.20 -22.38 1.41
N ASP A 438 -13.79 -21.96 2.53
CA ASP A 438 -13.05 -21.44 3.69
C ASP A 438 -12.36 -22.61 4.40
N LYS A 439 -11.06 -22.75 4.17
CA LYS A 439 -10.28 -23.92 4.60
C LYS A 439 -9.75 -23.76 6.01
N ASP A 440 -9.36 -22.54 6.37
CA ASP A 440 -8.85 -22.25 7.69
C ASP A 440 -9.97 -21.97 8.70
N GLY A 441 -11.20 -21.77 8.21
CA GLY A 441 -12.40 -21.57 9.02
C GLY A 441 -12.45 -20.19 9.66
N ASN A 442 -11.75 -19.22 9.07
CA ASN A 442 -11.65 -17.86 9.61
C ASN A 442 -12.88 -17.00 9.30
N GLY A 443 -13.84 -17.51 8.54
CA GLY A 443 -15.07 -16.80 8.16
C GLY A 443 -14.88 -15.81 7.01
N SER A 444 -13.78 -15.92 6.26
CA SER A 444 -13.43 -15.12 5.09
C SER A 444 -12.78 -15.99 4.01
N ILE A 445 -12.53 -15.42 2.83
CA ILE A 445 -11.86 -16.12 1.72
C ILE A 445 -10.65 -15.31 1.29
N SER A 446 -9.47 -15.84 1.56
CA SER A 446 -8.20 -15.28 1.08
C SER A 446 -8.06 -15.44 -0.43
N GLN A 447 -7.18 -14.64 -1.05
CA GLN A 447 -6.85 -14.85 -2.46
C GLN A 447 -6.16 -16.22 -2.69
N SER A 448 -5.46 -16.75 -1.69
CA SER A 448 -4.87 -18.09 -1.71
C SER A 448 -5.95 -19.16 -1.86
N GLU A 449 -6.95 -19.15 -0.98
CA GLU A 449 -8.09 -20.06 -1.04
C GLU A 449 -8.89 -19.90 -2.33
N ALA A 450 -9.17 -18.66 -2.74
CA ALA A 450 -9.85 -18.35 -3.99
C ALA A 450 -9.12 -18.92 -5.22
N ASN A 451 -7.78 -18.90 -5.21
CA ASN A 451 -6.96 -19.47 -6.27
C ASN A 451 -7.00 -21.00 -6.31
N GLU A 452 -7.41 -21.66 -5.23
CA GLU A 452 -7.62 -23.10 -5.21
C GLU A 452 -9.01 -23.52 -5.74
N ILE A 453 -9.95 -22.58 -5.87
CA ILE A 453 -11.31 -22.87 -6.33
C ILE A 453 -11.31 -23.12 -7.84
N ILE A 454 -11.49 -24.39 -8.22
CA ILE A 454 -11.53 -24.83 -9.63
C ILE A 454 -12.98 -25.00 -10.13
N SER A 455 -13.93 -25.23 -9.23
CA SER A 455 -15.33 -25.52 -9.58
C SER A 455 -16.29 -24.96 -8.53
N ILE A 456 -17.29 -24.21 -8.99
CA ILE A 456 -18.39 -23.67 -8.18
C ILE A 456 -19.71 -24.24 -8.70
N ASN A 457 -20.55 -24.73 -7.78
CA ASN A 457 -21.89 -25.22 -8.09
C ASN A 457 -22.90 -24.74 -7.02
N CYS A 458 -23.44 -23.55 -7.24
CA CYS A 458 -24.35 -22.84 -6.34
C CYS A 458 -25.78 -22.75 -6.90
N ASN A 459 -26.31 -23.88 -7.39
CA ASN A 459 -27.64 -23.94 -7.98
C ASN A 459 -28.76 -23.74 -6.93
N ASN A 460 -29.83 -23.03 -7.30
CA ASN A 460 -31.07 -22.91 -6.53
C ASN A 460 -30.85 -22.39 -5.09
N MET A 461 -30.00 -21.38 -4.95
CA MET A 461 -29.69 -20.77 -3.66
C MET A 461 -30.34 -19.39 -3.50
N GLY A 462 -31.00 -18.89 -4.55
CA GLY A 462 -31.60 -17.55 -4.56
C GLY A 462 -30.56 -16.44 -4.63
N ILE A 463 -29.37 -16.71 -5.17
CA ILE A 463 -28.28 -15.75 -5.37
C ILE A 463 -28.70 -14.69 -6.39
N GLU A 464 -28.43 -13.43 -6.10
CA GLU A 464 -28.77 -12.26 -6.91
C GLU A 464 -27.54 -11.67 -7.62
N SER A 465 -26.33 -11.87 -7.07
CA SER A 465 -25.07 -11.39 -7.67
C SER A 465 -23.93 -12.41 -7.60
N LEU A 466 -23.05 -12.38 -8.61
CA LEU A 466 -21.80 -13.16 -8.72
C LEU A 466 -20.64 -12.26 -9.16
N ASP A 467 -20.66 -10.97 -8.79
CA ASP A 467 -19.71 -9.95 -9.25
C ASP A 467 -18.24 -10.29 -8.92
N GLU A 468 -18.03 -11.07 -7.87
CA GLU A 468 -16.73 -11.49 -7.38
C GLU A 468 -16.12 -12.64 -8.20
N ILE A 469 -16.86 -13.23 -9.15
CA ILE A 469 -16.41 -14.42 -9.88
C ILE A 469 -15.07 -14.22 -10.61
N LYS A 470 -14.75 -12.98 -10.97
CA LYS A 470 -13.49 -12.54 -11.59
C LYS A 470 -12.26 -12.72 -10.68
N GLN A 471 -12.45 -12.89 -9.37
CA GLN A 471 -11.38 -13.06 -8.39
C GLN A 471 -10.95 -14.54 -8.25
N PHE A 472 -11.73 -15.49 -8.75
CA PHE A 472 -11.38 -16.91 -8.79
C PHE A 472 -10.58 -17.24 -10.05
N LEU A 473 -9.29 -16.88 -10.04
CA LEU A 473 -8.42 -16.88 -11.23
C LEU A 473 -8.28 -18.26 -11.89
N ASN A 474 -8.44 -19.34 -11.13
CA ASN A 474 -8.30 -20.72 -11.59
C ASN A 474 -9.63 -21.45 -11.83
N LEU A 475 -10.77 -20.73 -11.74
CA LEU A 475 -12.09 -21.32 -11.93
C LEU A 475 -12.27 -21.86 -13.36
N LYS A 476 -12.66 -23.14 -13.46
CA LYS A 476 -12.90 -23.85 -14.72
C LYS A 476 -14.38 -24.18 -14.92
N VAL A 477 -15.11 -24.43 -13.84
CA VAL A 477 -16.51 -24.87 -13.90
C VAL A 477 -17.36 -23.97 -13.03
N LEU A 478 -18.41 -23.39 -13.61
CA LEU A 478 -19.37 -22.56 -12.91
C LEU A 478 -20.80 -22.98 -13.24
N TYR A 479 -21.52 -23.44 -12.23
CA TYR A 479 -22.95 -23.74 -12.28
C TYR A 479 -23.71 -22.92 -11.24
N PHE A 480 -24.73 -22.19 -11.69
CA PHE A 480 -25.61 -21.39 -10.81
C PHE A 480 -27.05 -21.37 -11.34
N PHE A 481 -27.55 -22.51 -11.77
CA PHE A 481 -28.91 -22.69 -12.25
C PHE A 481 -29.96 -22.24 -11.23
N LYS A 482 -31.09 -21.70 -11.72
CA LYS A 482 -32.26 -21.34 -10.88
C LYS A 482 -31.92 -20.35 -9.77
N ASN A 483 -31.23 -19.27 -10.13
CA ASN A 483 -30.94 -18.15 -9.24
C ASN A 483 -31.61 -16.87 -9.77
N GLN A 484 -31.35 -15.74 -9.12
CA GLN A 484 -31.92 -14.43 -9.43
C GLN A 484 -30.89 -13.48 -10.05
N VAL A 485 -29.82 -14.02 -10.62
CA VAL A 485 -28.73 -13.24 -11.23
C VAL A 485 -29.24 -12.53 -12.50
N THR A 486 -29.16 -11.20 -12.51
CA THR A 486 -29.65 -10.36 -13.62
C THR A 486 -28.57 -9.97 -14.62
N SER A 487 -27.30 -10.01 -14.21
CA SER A 487 -26.13 -9.75 -15.04
C SER A 487 -24.95 -10.60 -14.58
N LEU A 488 -24.08 -10.95 -15.51
CA LEU A 488 -22.85 -11.69 -15.23
C LEU A 488 -21.72 -11.12 -16.09
N ASP A 489 -20.63 -10.67 -15.46
CA ASP A 489 -19.38 -10.31 -16.14
C ASP A 489 -18.36 -11.45 -16.00
N VAL A 490 -18.03 -12.10 -17.11
CA VAL A 490 -17.05 -13.21 -17.19
C VAL A 490 -15.90 -12.90 -18.14
N LYS A 491 -15.68 -11.61 -18.48
CA LYS A 491 -14.65 -11.24 -19.46
C LYS A 491 -13.24 -11.65 -19.04
N ASP A 492 -12.98 -11.68 -17.73
CA ASP A 492 -11.69 -12.02 -17.13
C ASP A 492 -11.57 -13.51 -16.76
N CYS A 493 -12.66 -14.28 -16.86
CA CYS A 493 -12.71 -15.71 -16.53
C CYS A 493 -12.13 -16.58 -17.66
N LYS A 494 -10.87 -16.34 -18.05
CA LYS A 494 -10.22 -16.98 -19.20
C LYS A 494 -10.03 -18.49 -19.05
N ASN A 495 -9.97 -18.98 -17.82
CA ASN A 495 -9.81 -20.41 -17.50
C ASN A 495 -11.12 -21.20 -17.50
N LEU A 496 -12.27 -20.52 -17.61
CA LEU A 496 -13.57 -21.15 -17.59
C LEU A 496 -13.74 -22.09 -18.80
N THR A 497 -13.99 -23.37 -18.53
CA THR A 497 -14.27 -24.41 -19.53
C THR A 497 -15.74 -24.76 -19.64
N THR A 498 -16.50 -24.51 -18.56
CA THR A 498 -17.93 -24.83 -18.47
C THR A 498 -18.70 -23.76 -17.72
N LEU A 499 -19.76 -23.25 -18.34
CA LEU A 499 -20.66 -22.25 -17.77
C LEU A 499 -22.11 -22.73 -17.90
N GLY A 500 -22.79 -22.89 -16.77
CA GLY A 500 -24.21 -23.19 -16.71
C GLY A 500 -24.99 -22.17 -15.88
N CYS A 501 -25.89 -21.46 -16.54
CA CYS A 501 -26.67 -20.35 -15.98
C CYS A 501 -28.16 -20.40 -16.34
N ILE A 502 -28.67 -21.55 -16.77
CA ILE A 502 -30.10 -21.81 -17.04
C ILE A 502 -30.98 -21.31 -15.87
N ASP A 503 -32.15 -20.76 -16.21
CA ASP A 503 -33.14 -20.25 -15.26
C ASP A 503 -32.59 -19.11 -14.39
N ASN A 504 -31.97 -18.12 -15.02
CA ASN A 504 -31.61 -16.84 -14.38
C ASN A 504 -32.19 -15.67 -15.20
N PRO A 505 -32.53 -14.54 -14.55
CA PRO A 505 -33.01 -13.34 -15.22
C PRO A 505 -31.93 -12.55 -16.00
N ILE A 506 -30.91 -13.22 -16.54
CA ILE A 506 -29.86 -12.62 -17.38
C ILE A 506 -30.45 -12.22 -18.72
N THR A 507 -30.34 -10.94 -19.06
CA THR A 507 -30.89 -10.40 -20.32
C THR A 507 -29.88 -10.35 -21.47
N SER A 508 -28.59 -10.28 -21.15
CA SER A 508 -27.49 -10.27 -22.13
C SER A 508 -26.31 -11.04 -21.55
N LEU A 509 -25.69 -11.92 -22.35
CA LEU A 509 -24.53 -12.69 -21.95
C LEU A 509 -23.44 -12.61 -23.04
N ASP A 510 -22.25 -12.17 -22.65
CA ASP A 510 -21.08 -12.13 -23.51
C ASP A 510 -19.99 -13.05 -22.95
N VAL A 511 -19.77 -14.19 -23.60
CA VAL A 511 -18.69 -15.12 -23.27
C VAL A 511 -17.59 -15.14 -24.33
N SER A 512 -17.53 -14.11 -25.18
CA SER A 512 -16.55 -14.04 -26.28
C SER A 512 -15.10 -14.01 -25.78
N GLN A 513 -14.85 -13.51 -24.57
CA GLN A 513 -13.53 -13.45 -23.95
C GLN A 513 -13.18 -14.70 -23.13
N CYS A 514 -14.13 -15.61 -22.89
CA CYS A 514 -13.87 -16.89 -22.23
C CYS A 514 -13.22 -17.86 -23.22
N ILE A 515 -11.95 -17.62 -23.57
CA ILE A 515 -11.25 -18.28 -24.69
C ILE A 515 -11.11 -19.81 -24.55
N ASN A 516 -11.29 -20.36 -23.35
CA ASN A 516 -11.24 -21.81 -23.09
C ASN A 516 -12.62 -22.44 -22.87
N LEU A 517 -13.70 -21.67 -22.98
CA LEU A 517 -15.05 -22.13 -22.67
C LEU A 517 -15.56 -23.08 -23.76
N ALA A 518 -15.71 -24.35 -23.39
CA ALA A 518 -16.12 -25.43 -24.27
C ALA A 518 -17.61 -25.75 -24.16
N ILE A 519 -18.22 -25.58 -22.98
CA ILE A 519 -19.63 -25.92 -22.74
C ILE A 519 -20.34 -24.68 -22.20
N LEU A 520 -21.39 -24.26 -22.91
CA LEU A 520 -22.29 -23.19 -22.47
C LEU A 520 -23.71 -23.72 -22.38
N GLN A 521 -24.30 -23.58 -21.19
CA GLN A 521 -25.71 -23.85 -20.92
C GLN A 521 -26.36 -22.58 -20.39
N CYS A 522 -26.98 -21.82 -21.28
CA CYS A 522 -27.71 -20.61 -20.99
C CYS A 522 -29.18 -20.74 -21.44
N GLY A 523 -30.05 -19.86 -20.98
CA GLY A 523 -31.48 -19.87 -21.33
C GLY A 523 -32.36 -20.36 -20.21
N SER A 524 -33.42 -21.11 -20.52
CA SER A 524 -34.48 -21.42 -19.56
C SER A 524 -34.88 -22.89 -19.62
N SER A 525 -35.45 -23.42 -18.55
CA SER A 525 -36.14 -24.69 -18.55
C SER A 525 -37.56 -24.54 -19.14
N TYR A 526 -38.17 -25.66 -19.55
CA TYR A 526 -39.55 -25.65 -20.01
C TYR A 526 -40.49 -25.12 -18.93
N GLY A 527 -41.32 -24.13 -19.30
CA GLY A 527 -42.26 -23.48 -18.38
C GLY A 527 -41.66 -22.32 -17.56
N SER A 528 -40.34 -22.15 -17.55
CA SER A 528 -39.68 -20.99 -16.92
C SER A 528 -39.84 -19.72 -17.77
N PRO A 529 -39.83 -18.52 -17.16
CA PRO A 529 -39.80 -17.27 -17.91
C PRO A 529 -38.52 -17.15 -18.75
N LYS A 530 -38.65 -16.60 -19.95
CA LYS A 530 -37.54 -16.37 -20.88
C LYS A 530 -36.97 -14.96 -20.72
N TYR A 531 -35.68 -14.84 -20.45
CA TYR A 531 -35.04 -13.53 -20.20
C TYR A 531 -33.97 -13.14 -21.21
N LEU A 532 -33.16 -14.09 -21.68
CA LEU A 532 -31.96 -13.82 -22.48
C LEU A 532 -32.32 -13.32 -23.88
N LYS A 533 -31.88 -12.11 -24.22
CA LYS A 533 -32.16 -11.43 -25.51
C LYS A 533 -30.92 -11.26 -26.39
N SER A 534 -29.73 -11.33 -25.81
CA SER A 534 -28.47 -11.23 -26.56
C SER A 534 -27.45 -12.25 -26.05
N LEU A 535 -26.76 -12.90 -26.98
CA LEU A 535 -25.71 -13.85 -26.69
C LEU A 535 -24.53 -13.64 -27.65
N LYS A 536 -23.32 -13.57 -27.11
CA LYS A 536 -22.06 -13.64 -27.87
C LYS A 536 -21.21 -14.79 -27.35
N VAL A 537 -20.65 -15.57 -28.27
CA VAL A 537 -19.86 -16.77 -27.97
C VAL A 537 -18.41 -16.64 -28.45
N ASN A 538 -17.51 -17.38 -27.82
CA ASN A 538 -16.13 -17.53 -28.28
C ASN A 538 -16.05 -18.59 -29.42
N LYS A 539 -14.88 -18.71 -30.06
CA LYS A 539 -14.65 -19.63 -31.20
C LYS A 539 -14.15 -21.04 -30.81
N THR A 540 -13.89 -21.30 -29.52
CA THR A 540 -13.39 -22.60 -29.02
C THR A 540 -14.50 -23.50 -28.46
N ILE A 541 -15.71 -22.95 -28.36
CA ILE A 541 -16.90 -23.63 -27.85
C ILE A 541 -17.23 -24.92 -28.62
N LYS A 542 -17.67 -25.94 -27.87
CA LYS A 542 -18.04 -27.27 -28.37
C LYS A 542 -19.53 -27.55 -28.29
N HIS A 543 -20.18 -27.08 -27.23
CA HIS A 543 -21.59 -27.30 -26.99
C HIS A 543 -22.25 -25.99 -26.59
N ILE A 544 -23.26 -25.59 -27.35
CA ILE A 544 -24.12 -24.45 -27.03
C ILE A 544 -25.52 -24.99 -26.76
N ASP A 545 -26.02 -24.74 -25.56
CA ASP A 545 -27.42 -24.91 -25.21
C ASP A 545 -27.94 -23.54 -24.78
N CYS A 546 -28.77 -22.94 -25.63
CA CYS A 546 -29.43 -21.65 -25.41
C CYS A 546 -30.95 -21.77 -25.66
N ARG A 547 -31.54 -22.87 -25.19
CA ARG A 547 -32.97 -23.17 -25.37
C ARG A 547 -33.89 -22.16 -24.67
N TRP A 548 -35.13 -22.05 -25.16
CA TRP A 548 -36.22 -21.28 -24.54
C TRP A 548 -35.77 -19.88 -24.09
N SER A 549 -35.22 -19.11 -25.03
CA SER A 549 -34.76 -17.73 -24.79
C SER A 549 -35.45 -16.76 -25.76
N LEU A 550 -34.95 -15.52 -25.85
CA LEU A 550 -35.47 -14.45 -26.71
C LEU A 550 -34.38 -13.89 -27.64
N ILE A 551 -33.31 -14.64 -27.89
CA ILE A 551 -32.21 -14.17 -28.76
C ILE A 551 -32.69 -14.06 -30.21
N THR A 552 -32.26 -12.99 -30.89
CA THR A 552 -32.67 -12.68 -32.27
C THR A 552 -31.60 -12.99 -33.30
N SER A 553 -30.35 -13.13 -32.87
CA SER A 553 -29.23 -13.54 -33.70
C SER A 553 -28.23 -14.35 -32.89
N LEU A 554 -27.52 -15.25 -33.57
CA LEU A 554 -26.35 -15.93 -33.03
C LEU A 554 -25.33 -16.16 -34.14
N ASP A 555 -24.15 -15.57 -33.98
CA ASP A 555 -23.00 -15.83 -34.83
C ASP A 555 -22.06 -16.84 -34.17
N ALA A 556 -22.13 -18.08 -34.65
CA ALA A 556 -21.20 -19.15 -34.30
C ALA A 556 -20.37 -19.59 -35.52
N SER A 557 -20.23 -18.71 -36.53
CA SER A 557 -19.40 -18.99 -37.70
C SER A 557 -17.95 -19.27 -37.30
N ASN A 558 -17.30 -20.20 -37.99
CA ASN A 558 -15.92 -20.60 -37.75
C ASN A 558 -15.63 -21.11 -36.33
N CYS A 559 -16.66 -21.52 -35.56
CA CYS A 559 -16.46 -22.28 -34.33
C CYS A 559 -16.06 -23.71 -34.69
N ILE A 560 -14.82 -23.91 -35.14
CA ILE A 560 -14.33 -25.18 -35.71
C ILE A 560 -14.38 -26.37 -34.73
N LYS A 561 -14.52 -26.10 -33.42
CA LYS A 561 -14.68 -27.12 -32.38
C LYS A 561 -16.13 -27.38 -31.99
N LEU A 562 -17.10 -26.62 -32.52
CA LEU A 562 -18.51 -26.78 -32.20
C LEU A 562 -18.98 -28.14 -32.69
N GLU A 563 -19.46 -28.97 -31.76
CA GLU A 563 -19.96 -30.32 -32.00
C GLU A 563 -21.50 -30.32 -32.00
N GLN A 564 -22.13 -29.56 -31.10
CA GLN A 564 -23.58 -29.54 -30.95
C GLN A 564 -24.11 -28.13 -30.64
N ILE A 565 -25.26 -27.81 -31.24
CA ILE A 565 -25.99 -26.56 -30.96
C ILE A 565 -27.49 -26.83 -30.73
N TYR A 566 -27.98 -26.42 -29.56
CA TYR A 566 -29.37 -26.49 -29.14
C TYR A 566 -29.88 -25.06 -28.87
N VAL A 567 -30.61 -24.49 -29.82
CA VAL A 567 -31.21 -23.14 -29.71
C VAL A 567 -32.72 -23.11 -29.99
N PRO A 568 -33.52 -24.13 -29.60
CA PRO A 568 -34.94 -24.15 -29.92
C PRO A 568 -35.72 -23.08 -29.14
N ASP A 569 -36.90 -22.75 -29.67
CA ASP A 569 -37.87 -21.85 -29.03
C ASP A 569 -37.31 -20.47 -28.68
N ASN A 570 -36.66 -19.85 -29.68
CA ASN A 570 -36.06 -18.53 -29.63
C ASN A 570 -36.75 -17.55 -30.61
N LYS A 571 -36.08 -16.44 -30.94
CA LYS A 571 -36.52 -15.44 -31.91
C LYS A 571 -35.48 -15.20 -33.00
N LEU A 572 -34.66 -16.23 -33.29
CA LEU A 572 -33.54 -16.12 -34.22
C LEU A 572 -34.03 -15.78 -35.62
N LYS A 573 -33.53 -14.68 -36.15
CA LYS A 573 -33.64 -14.29 -37.56
C LYS A 573 -32.35 -14.57 -38.31
N THR A 574 -31.24 -14.70 -37.59
CA THR A 574 -29.95 -15.08 -38.17
C THR A 574 -29.26 -16.11 -37.27
N LEU A 575 -28.82 -17.21 -37.89
CA LEU A 575 -27.99 -18.23 -37.26
C LEU A 575 -26.87 -18.57 -38.24
N SER A 576 -25.64 -18.12 -37.93
CA SER A 576 -24.47 -18.35 -38.78
C SER A 576 -23.64 -19.50 -38.22
N LEU A 577 -23.51 -20.57 -39.00
CA LEU A 577 -22.78 -21.80 -38.61
C LEU A 577 -21.70 -22.20 -39.62
N ASN A 578 -21.45 -21.40 -40.65
CA ASN A 578 -20.48 -21.74 -41.70
C ASN A 578 -19.09 -22.05 -41.10
N ASN A 579 -18.42 -23.05 -41.69
CA ASN A 579 -17.12 -23.58 -41.28
C ASN A 579 -17.05 -24.19 -39.87
N CYS A 580 -18.16 -24.62 -39.28
CA CYS A 580 -18.14 -25.43 -38.06
C CYS A 580 -17.86 -26.90 -38.42
N THR A 581 -16.61 -27.20 -38.74
CA THR A 581 -16.22 -28.50 -39.33
C THR A 581 -16.48 -29.72 -38.44
N GLN A 582 -16.59 -29.55 -37.12
CA GLN A 582 -16.88 -30.64 -36.17
C GLN A 582 -18.37 -30.77 -35.80
N LEU A 583 -19.23 -29.92 -36.36
CA LEU A 583 -20.65 -29.86 -36.01
C LEU A 583 -21.37 -31.12 -36.48
N ASN A 584 -21.98 -31.85 -35.55
CA ASN A 584 -22.71 -33.09 -35.82
C ASN A 584 -24.24 -32.96 -35.66
N SER A 585 -24.72 -32.11 -34.74
CA SER A 585 -26.16 -31.94 -34.48
C SER A 585 -26.56 -30.47 -34.38
N ILE A 586 -27.63 -30.11 -35.09
CA ILE A 586 -28.24 -28.78 -35.09
C ILE A 586 -29.70 -28.90 -34.68
N ILE A 587 -30.06 -28.39 -33.50
CA ILE A 587 -31.44 -28.31 -33.04
C ILE A 587 -31.82 -26.83 -32.89
N CYS A 588 -32.57 -26.30 -33.87
CA CYS A 588 -32.94 -24.89 -33.95
C CYS A 588 -34.44 -24.66 -34.22
N TYR A 589 -35.29 -25.63 -33.88
CA TYR A 589 -36.74 -25.55 -34.13
C TYR A 589 -37.44 -24.40 -33.38
N THR A 590 -38.60 -23.97 -33.89
CA THR A 590 -39.39 -22.85 -33.35
C THR A 590 -38.56 -21.56 -33.25
N ASN A 591 -38.21 -21.02 -34.42
CA ASN A 591 -37.48 -19.76 -34.59
C ASN A 591 -38.05 -18.99 -35.81
N GLU A 592 -37.37 -17.93 -36.25
CA GLU A 592 -37.77 -17.06 -37.36
C GLU A 592 -36.68 -17.02 -38.45
N ILE A 593 -35.91 -18.11 -38.62
CA ILE A 593 -34.72 -18.15 -39.50
C ILE A 593 -35.15 -18.28 -40.97
N PRO A 594 -34.79 -17.35 -41.87
CA PRO A 594 -35.13 -17.40 -43.28
C PRO A 594 -34.12 -18.20 -44.13
N GLU A 595 -32.88 -18.29 -43.66
CA GLU A 595 -31.77 -18.99 -44.28
C GLU A 595 -30.83 -19.54 -43.20
N LEU A 596 -30.45 -20.81 -43.33
CA LEU A 596 -29.52 -21.48 -42.43
C LEU A 596 -28.24 -21.81 -43.19
N ASN A 597 -27.21 -21.00 -43.01
CA ASN A 597 -25.91 -21.20 -43.66
C ASN A 597 -25.06 -22.21 -42.86
N ILE A 598 -24.91 -23.40 -43.45
CA ILE A 598 -24.12 -24.54 -42.95
C ILE A 598 -22.99 -24.92 -43.92
N GLU A 599 -22.54 -23.99 -44.76
CA GLU A 599 -21.41 -24.21 -45.66
C GLU A 599 -20.17 -24.64 -44.86
N GLY A 600 -19.48 -25.70 -45.30
CA GLY A 600 -18.28 -26.22 -44.62
C GLY A 600 -18.55 -27.09 -43.38
N CYS A 601 -19.80 -27.29 -42.97
CA CYS A 601 -20.17 -28.19 -41.88
C CYS A 601 -20.27 -29.66 -42.35
N ILE A 602 -19.12 -30.26 -42.64
CA ILE A 602 -19.02 -31.55 -43.33
C ILE A 602 -19.41 -32.78 -42.49
N ASN A 603 -19.51 -32.64 -41.16
CA ASN A 603 -19.72 -33.75 -40.22
C ASN A 603 -21.15 -33.83 -39.65
N ILE A 604 -22.10 -33.06 -40.18
CA ILE A 604 -23.49 -33.07 -39.69
C ILE A 604 -24.14 -34.42 -39.94
N THR A 605 -24.75 -34.98 -38.90
CA THR A 605 -25.54 -36.22 -38.93
C THR A 605 -27.02 -35.98 -38.64
N ASP A 606 -27.36 -34.90 -37.91
CA ASP A 606 -28.73 -34.60 -37.48
C ASP A 606 -29.06 -33.10 -37.54
N ILE A 607 -30.22 -32.78 -38.13
CA ILE A 607 -30.77 -31.42 -38.18
C ILE A 607 -32.26 -31.45 -37.82
N ASP A 608 -32.65 -30.70 -36.77
CA ASP A 608 -34.03 -30.33 -36.49
C ASP A 608 -34.19 -28.80 -36.63
N CYS A 609 -34.78 -28.37 -37.74
CA CYS A 609 -35.03 -26.97 -38.09
C CYS A 609 -36.51 -26.67 -38.36
N ARG A 610 -37.43 -27.51 -37.86
CA ARG A 610 -38.88 -27.30 -38.03
C ARG A 610 -39.38 -26.00 -37.40
N TYR A 611 -40.55 -25.54 -37.83
CA TYR A 611 -41.15 -24.28 -37.35
C TYR A 611 -40.19 -23.09 -37.47
N ASN A 612 -39.69 -22.87 -38.68
CA ASN A 612 -38.85 -21.72 -39.05
C ASN A 612 -39.45 -21.00 -40.28
N ALA A 613 -38.69 -20.07 -40.86
CA ALA A 613 -39.06 -19.35 -42.07
C ALA A 613 -38.17 -19.74 -43.27
N LEU A 614 -37.57 -20.93 -43.26
CA LEU A 614 -36.60 -21.34 -44.28
C LEU A 614 -37.27 -21.47 -45.65
N THR A 615 -36.70 -20.76 -46.63
CA THR A 615 -37.11 -20.91 -48.04
C THR A 615 -36.17 -21.83 -48.81
N THR A 616 -34.91 -21.92 -48.37
CA THR A 616 -33.91 -22.83 -48.91
C THR A 616 -33.10 -23.46 -47.79
N LEU A 617 -32.68 -24.70 -47.99
CA LEU A 617 -31.68 -25.34 -47.15
C LEU A 617 -30.81 -26.25 -48.02
N ASP A 618 -29.51 -25.96 -48.04
CA ASP A 618 -28.53 -26.72 -48.80
C ASP A 618 -27.78 -27.70 -47.91
N VAL A 619 -28.08 -28.99 -48.07
CA VAL A 619 -27.43 -30.09 -47.34
C VAL A 619 -26.51 -30.90 -48.24
N SER A 620 -26.26 -30.45 -49.49
CA SER A 620 -25.40 -31.17 -50.44
C SER A 620 -23.94 -31.31 -49.95
N GLY A 621 -23.51 -30.41 -49.07
CA GLY A 621 -22.21 -30.46 -48.39
C GLY A 621 -22.14 -31.36 -47.15
N CYS A 622 -23.23 -32.03 -46.77
CA CYS A 622 -23.35 -32.86 -45.57
C CYS A 622 -23.47 -34.36 -45.93
N PRO A 623 -22.36 -35.03 -46.31
CA PRO A 623 -22.40 -36.40 -46.85
C PRO A 623 -22.87 -37.46 -45.85
N ASN A 624 -22.78 -37.19 -44.54
CA ASN A 624 -23.12 -38.12 -43.46
C ASN A 624 -24.47 -37.78 -42.79
N LEU A 625 -25.32 -36.98 -43.42
CA LEU A 625 -26.61 -36.57 -42.84
C LEU A 625 -27.59 -37.76 -42.80
N GLU A 626 -27.93 -38.21 -41.60
CA GLU A 626 -28.81 -39.37 -41.35
C GLU A 626 -30.25 -38.94 -41.06
N SER A 627 -30.42 -37.79 -40.39
CA SER A 627 -31.71 -37.27 -39.92
C SER A 627 -31.89 -35.80 -40.29
N LEU A 628 -33.01 -35.48 -40.94
CA LEU A 628 -33.41 -34.12 -41.27
C LEU A 628 -34.91 -33.94 -40.99
N THR A 629 -35.23 -33.10 -40.01
CA THR A 629 -36.58 -32.66 -39.68
C THR A 629 -36.73 -31.18 -40.00
N CYS A 630 -37.52 -30.86 -41.03
CA CYS A 630 -37.65 -29.51 -41.57
C CYS A 630 -39.10 -29.14 -41.93
N ASP A 631 -40.09 -29.84 -41.38
CA ASP A 631 -41.50 -29.51 -41.52
C ASP A 631 -41.85 -28.12 -40.96
N ASN A 632 -42.99 -27.57 -41.36
CA ASN A 632 -43.40 -26.22 -40.98
C ASN A 632 -42.37 -25.14 -41.40
N ASN A 633 -41.85 -25.26 -42.62
CA ASN A 633 -41.05 -24.25 -43.32
C ASN A 633 -41.68 -23.97 -44.69
N PRO A 634 -42.55 -22.94 -44.80
CA PRO A 634 -43.36 -22.72 -46.00
C PRO A 634 -42.49 -22.45 -47.25
N ASN A 635 -42.75 -23.18 -48.33
CA ASN A 635 -42.03 -23.07 -49.61
C ASN A 635 -40.56 -23.49 -49.57
N LEU A 636 -40.16 -24.33 -48.61
CA LEU A 636 -38.80 -24.83 -48.53
C LEU A 636 -38.37 -25.63 -49.77
N THR A 637 -37.21 -25.27 -50.32
CA THR A 637 -36.47 -26.05 -51.31
C THR A 637 -35.21 -26.63 -50.66
N LEU A 638 -35.07 -27.95 -50.70
CA LEU A 638 -33.90 -28.68 -50.23
C LEU A 638 -32.93 -28.93 -51.39
N TYR A 639 -31.64 -28.65 -51.19
CA TYR A 639 -30.59 -29.01 -52.15
C TYR A 639 -29.79 -30.20 -51.65
N PHE A 640 -29.83 -31.28 -52.40
CA PHE A 640 -29.11 -32.52 -52.11
C PHE A 640 -27.98 -32.69 -53.12
N LYS A 641 -26.91 -33.38 -52.71
CA LYS A 641 -25.90 -33.87 -53.65
C LYS A 641 -26.49 -35.03 -54.45
N THR A 642 -26.15 -35.13 -55.73
CA THR A 642 -26.53 -36.30 -56.54
C THR A 642 -26.13 -37.62 -55.84
N GLY A 643 -27.12 -38.48 -55.55
CA GLY A 643 -26.92 -39.76 -54.87
C GLY A 643 -26.96 -39.70 -53.33
N GLN A 644 -27.19 -38.52 -52.73
CA GLN A 644 -27.39 -38.38 -51.28
C GLN A 644 -28.75 -38.96 -50.86
N PHE A 645 -28.73 -39.77 -49.80
CA PHE A 645 -29.91 -40.34 -49.17
C PHE A 645 -29.91 -39.97 -47.69
N ILE A 646 -31.07 -39.55 -47.17
CA ILE A 646 -31.28 -39.24 -45.75
C ILE A 646 -32.27 -40.26 -45.22
N GLU A 647 -31.87 -41.07 -44.25
CA GLU A 647 -32.67 -42.17 -43.71
C GLU A 647 -33.97 -41.67 -43.07
N ASN A 648 -33.86 -40.64 -42.25
CA ASN A 648 -34.96 -40.07 -41.48
C ASN A 648 -35.29 -38.65 -41.96
N LEU A 649 -36.01 -38.54 -43.08
CA LEU A 649 -36.44 -37.26 -43.64
C LEU A 649 -37.89 -36.93 -43.28
N THR A 650 -38.10 -35.92 -42.44
CA THR A 650 -39.41 -35.34 -42.11
C THR A 650 -39.52 -33.94 -42.73
N LYS A 651 -40.50 -33.74 -43.61
CA LYS A 651 -40.72 -32.48 -44.34
C LYS A 651 -42.19 -32.28 -44.69
N ASP A 652 -42.56 -31.05 -45.06
CA ASP A 652 -43.89 -30.77 -45.57
C ASP A 652 -44.12 -31.45 -46.94
N VAL A 653 -45.39 -31.71 -47.26
CA VAL A 653 -45.80 -32.32 -48.54
C VAL A 653 -45.30 -31.50 -49.75
N HIS A 654 -45.28 -30.17 -49.61
CA HIS A 654 -44.91 -29.23 -50.68
C HIS A 654 -43.42 -28.89 -50.73
N THR A 655 -42.60 -29.43 -49.82
CA THR A 655 -41.15 -29.20 -49.83
C THR A 655 -40.53 -29.80 -51.10
N GLN A 656 -39.87 -28.95 -51.88
CA GLN A 656 -39.18 -29.32 -53.12
C GLN A 656 -37.79 -29.90 -52.81
N ILE A 657 -37.34 -30.88 -53.58
CA ILE A 657 -35.98 -31.43 -53.50
C ILE A 657 -35.32 -31.26 -54.86
N VAL A 658 -34.15 -30.63 -54.86
CA VAL A 658 -33.32 -30.39 -56.04
C VAL A 658 -31.97 -31.05 -55.84
N TYR A 659 -31.51 -31.80 -56.84
CA TYR A 659 -30.18 -32.39 -56.83
C TYR A 659 -29.21 -31.48 -57.57
N LYS A 660 -28.01 -31.27 -57.01
CA LYS A 660 -26.91 -30.57 -57.65
C LYS A 660 -25.60 -31.35 -57.61
#